data_AF-A0A951UTD8-F1
#
_entry.id   AF-A0A951UTD8-F1
#
_cell.length_a   1.000
_cell.length_b   1.000
_cell.length_c   1.000
_cell.angle_alpha   90.00
_cell.angle_beta   90.00
_cell.angle_gamma   90.00
#
_symmetry.space_group_name_H-M   'P 1'
#
loop_
_entity.id
_entity.type
_entity.pdbx_description
1 polymer ?
#
loop_
_entity_poly.entity_id
_entity_poly.type
_entity_poly.pdbx_seq_one_letter_code
_entity_poly.pdbx_strand_id
1 'polypeptide(L)'
;MPLPRNQSSEIASIKRDHTLYLNAFTGLTYMNPDDVLQGRGYGQYQAYEDLKKDGHAYSVLQKRYLAVVSREWKVEPASSAQADKKAADMVRYHLTHLAARAEDQDVVSVGFDGLCYNLLDAVLKGYKPAEIIWNEDGSEIFPAQVKTRNQQRFPFGVNQTSGRWEMRLLTPEDMVHGEAVQQMYPRKFFVHSFGANDDNPYGAGVGRTIWWNVFFKKQDIKFWLQFVDKFASPTAIGTYPRGATQEQKSTLLAALNAIATDAGVAVPEGLGITLLEAARSGSISTYKDLAEYMDSEISKAVLGETLSTEMGSTGSYAAAQTHDKVSQRLAKADADLLSDTLNRTLVKWITAYNLPNAKPPRVWRDFGEQEDLNSRSQRDKTLFDMGFKLKPEAVKEVYGDDYEPIQEQSQEVTPDQFLANSGVDNTPVSDTTDMAETLDFGSIIDRVLKWQGLSIGVEYLPGMVRFPGRRTSKKLRSGYGHIRGYVGADDEALDCYLYPGLLNLEPGGSDAVYEVRQLSDDGDFDEHKYMLGYGNIDVARQAYLQEMPGSFFGGIIEVTLSSLEQYRRQPLNLSTSQSLPIASNFTELEKDGIDRYTEQLAKRTAPIIDSWVEQVRDAIANSSNFAEAQERIIQLYPDLDTTSFAEVMGQALIASEAAGRWEVLEEVRGAEFVESETISFAASKKKKQLPGLSS
;
A
#
# COMPACT_ATOMS: atom_id res chain seq x y z
N MET A 1 16.06 15.10 -48.92
CA MET A 1 15.01 14.22 -49.49
C MET A 1 13.67 14.69 -48.91
N PRO A 2 12.64 15.03 -49.71
CA PRO A 2 11.34 15.39 -49.15
C PRO A 2 10.74 14.18 -48.40
N LEU A 3 9.96 14.45 -47.35
CA LEU A 3 9.30 13.40 -46.58
C LEU A 3 8.44 12.55 -47.54
N PRO A 4 8.63 11.22 -47.63
CA PRO A 4 7.81 10.37 -48.46
C PRO A 4 6.32 10.51 -48.14
N ARG A 5 5.46 10.38 -49.16
CA ARG A 5 4.00 10.35 -48.98
C ARG A 5 3.67 9.26 -47.95
N ASN A 6 2.93 9.64 -46.92
CA ASN A 6 2.47 8.82 -45.79
C ASN A 6 3.38 8.76 -44.56
N GLN A 7 4.58 9.35 -44.58
CA GLN A 7 5.43 9.41 -43.37
C GLN A 7 4.89 10.38 -42.30
N SER A 8 4.04 11.34 -42.71
CA SER A 8 3.38 12.29 -41.82
C SER A 8 1.97 11.87 -41.40
N SER A 9 1.43 10.79 -41.97
CA SER A 9 0.07 10.32 -41.71
C SER A 9 0.09 9.05 -40.86
N GLU A 10 -0.73 9.02 -39.84
CA GLU A 10 -0.98 7.84 -39.03
C GLU A 10 -1.70 6.75 -39.83
N ILE A 11 -1.14 5.54 -39.86
CA ILE A 11 -1.67 4.42 -40.64
C ILE A 11 -2.59 3.54 -39.78
N ALA A 12 -2.18 3.22 -38.56
CA ALA A 12 -2.92 2.42 -37.58
C ALA A 12 -3.70 3.32 -36.63
N SER A 13 -4.60 4.14 -37.18
CA SER A 13 -5.44 5.02 -36.36
C SER A 13 -6.59 4.25 -35.70
N ILE A 14 -7.12 4.79 -34.61
CA ILE A 14 -8.29 4.23 -33.88
C ILE A 14 -9.50 4.02 -34.82
N LYS A 15 -9.68 4.89 -35.81
CA LYS A 15 -10.74 4.74 -36.83
C LYS A 15 -10.59 3.45 -37.68
N ARG A 16 -9.39 2.91 -37.78
CA ARG A 16 -9.07 1.67 -38.51
C ARG A 16 -8.95 0.45 -37.58
N ASP A 17 -9.12 0.63 -36.28
CA ASP A 17 -9.13 -0.46 -35.31
C ASP A 17 -10.42 -1.29 -35.49
N HIS A 18 -10.24 -2.59 -35.74
CA HIS A 18 -11.36 -3.51 -35.93
C HIS A 18 -12.15 -3.77 -34.65
N THR A 19 -11.54 -3.60 -33.47
CA THR A 19 -12.18 -3.80 -32.16
C THR A 19 -13.06 -2.60 -31.77
N LEU A 20 -12.72 -1.41 -32.25
CA LEU A 20 -13.44 -0.15 -31.97
C LEU A 20 -14.34 0.29 -33.13
N TYR A 21 -14.48 -0.53 -34.17
CA TYR A 21 -15.25 -0.21 -35.37
C TYR A 21 -16.68 0.25 -35.05
N LEU A 22 -17.37 -0.42 -34.13
CA LEU A 22 -18.74 -0.06 -33.77
C LEU A 22 -18.81 1.34 -33.14
N ASN A 23 -17.92 1.64 -32.19
CA ASN A 23 -17.82 2.96 -31.56
C ASN A 23 -17.46 4.05 -32.57
N ALA A 24 -16.47 3.79 -33.43
CA ALA A 24 -16.03 4.71 -34.47
C ALA A 24 -17.12 4.99 -35.53
N PHE A 25 -17.94 3.99 -35.86
CA PHE A 25 -19.03 4.12 -36.84
C PHE A 25 -20.27 4.79 -36.26
N THR A 26 -20.69 4.39 -35.05
CA THR A 26 -21.94 4.86 -34.41
C THR A 26 -21.76 6.16 -33.62
N GLY A 27 -20.53 6.53 -33.29
CA GLY A 27 -20.25 7.64 -32.36
C GLY A 27 -20.64 7.31 -30.91
N LEU A 28 -20.79 6.03 -30.57
CA LEU A 28 -21.01 5.60 -29.18
C LEU A 28 -19.77 5.84 -28.33
N THR A 29 -20.01 6.21 -27.08
CA THR A 29 -18.95 6.31 -26.06
C THR A 29 -18.28 4.94 -25.86
N TYR A 30 -16.96 4.96 -25.75
CA TYR A 30 -16.15 3.78 -25.47
C TYR A 30 -16.25 3.46 -23.98
N MET A 31 -16.61 2.24 -23.62
CA MET A 31 -16.64 1.84 -22.21
C MET A 31 -15.22 1.73 -21.66
N ASN A 32 -15.00 2.11 -20.40
CA ASN A 32 -13.69 1.96 -19.78
C ASN A 32 -13.29 0.48 -19.75
N PRO A 33 -12.17 0.06 -20.35
CA PRO A 33 -11.76 -1.35 -20.43
C PRO A 33 -11.30 -1.95 -19.08
N ASP A 34 -11.28 -1.18 -18.01
CA ASP A 34 -10.94 -1.66 -16.66
C ASP A 34 -11.94 -2.70 -16.14
N ASP A 35 -11.45 -3.92 -15.90
CA ASP A 35 -12.23 -5.08 -15.49
C ASP A 35 -12.82 -4.96 -14.09
N VAL A 36 -12.10 -4.33 -13.17
CA VAL A 36 -12.59 -4.06 -11.81
C VAL A 36 -13.75 -3.08 -11.88
N LEU A 37 -13.63 -2.01 -12.65
CA LEU A 37 -14.72 -1.05 -12.82
C LEU A 37 -15.91 -1.68 -13.55
N GLN A 38 -15.70 -2.41 -14.65
CA GLN A 38 -16.81 -3.05 -15.38
C GLN A 38 -17.52 -4.13 -14.57
N GLY A 39 -16.77 -5.05 -13.97
CA GLY A 39 -17.33 -6.24 -13.32
C GLY A 39 -17.82 -6.00 -11.89
N ARG A 40 -17.07 -5.24 -11.08
CA ARG A 40 -17.33 -5.07 -9.64
C ARG A 40 -17.78 -3.66 -9.27
N GLY A 41 -17.30 -2.66 -10.00
CA GLY A 41 -17.70 -1.27 -9.85
C GLY A 41 -19.00 -0.91 -10.57
N TYR A 42 -19.59 -1.81 -11.36
CA TYR A 42 -20.75 -1.52 -12.22
C TYR A 42 -20.53 -0.30 -13.14
N GLY A 43 -19.29 -0.13 -13.63
CA GLY A 43 -18.82 1.02 -14.39
C GLY A 43 -18.54 2.29 -13.56
N GLN A 44 -18.62 2.21 -12.24
CA GLN A 44 -18.54 3.36 -11.34
C GLN A 44 -17.21 3.48 -10.61
N TYR A 45 -16.69 4.71 -10.53
CA TYR A 45 -15.44 5.02 -9.84
C TYR A 45 -15.59 5.05 -8.31
N GLN A 46 -16.80 4.87 -7.77
CA GLN A 46 -17.03 4.73 -6.34
C GLN A 46 -16.21 3.57 -5.75
N ALA A 47 -16.04 2.48 -6.51
CA ALA A 47 -15.21 1.35 -6.13
C ALA A 47 -13.75 1.76 -5.82
N TYR A 48 -13.23 2.80 -6.50
CA TYR A 48 -11.90 3.34 -6.24
C TYR A 48 -11.89 4.40 -5.14
N GLU A 49 -12.95 5.17 -4.98
CA GLU A 49 -13.08 6.07 -3.81
C GLU A 49 -13.13 5.26 -2.50
N ASP A 50 -13.75 4.09 -2.50
CA ASP A 50 -13.81 3.21 -1.34
C ASP A 50 -12.46 2.60 -0.95
N LEU A 51 -11.46 2.63 -1.86
CA LEU A 51 -10.08 2.26 -1.54
C LEU A 51 -9.43 3.28 -0.61
N LYS A 52 -9.78 4.56 -0.74
CA LYS A 52 -9.29 5.63 0.16
C LYS A 52 -9.85 5.52 1.58
N LYS A 53 -10.83 4.65 1.81
CA LYS A 53 -11.34 4.34 3.15
C LYS A 53 -10.48 3.31 3.89
N ASP A 54 -9.58 2.60 3.19
CA ASP A 54 -8.56 1.78 3.85
C ASP A 54 -7.40 2.68 4.31
N GLY A 55 -7.02 2.57 5.58
CA GLY A 55 -6.02 3.45 6.20
C GLY A 55 -4.63 3.30 5.58
N HIS A 56 -4.24 2.09 5.20
CA HIS A 56 -2.94 1.84 4.59
C HIS A 56 -2.91 2.39 3.15
N ALA A 57 -3.89 2.01 2.32
CA ALA A 57 -4.03 2.51 0.95
C ALA A 57 -4.10 4.04 0.89
N TYR A 58 -4.86 4.67 1.78
CA TYR A 58 -4.92 6.13 1.91
C TYR A 58 -3.54 6.72 2.21
N SER A 59 -2.83 6.18 3.19
CA SER A 59 -1.53 6.71 3.62
C SER A 59 -0.48 6.69 2.51
N VAL A 60 -0.38 5.60 1.75
CA VAL A 60 0.61 5.47 0.67
C VAL A 60 0.28 6.33 -0.54
N LEU A 61 -1.01 6.45 -0.89
CA LEU A 61 -1.48 7.34 -1.96
C LEU A 61 -1.21 8.80 -1.58
N GLN A 62 -1.57 9.19 -0.35
CA GLN A 62 -1.33 10.53 0.14
C GLN A 62 0.18 10.86 0.15
N LYS A 63 1.03 9.94 0.61
CA LYS A 63 2.49 10.10 0.59
C LYS A 63 3.01 10.38 -0.83
N ARG A 64 2.56 9.62 -1.82
CA ARG A 64 2.93 9.81 -3.25
C ARG A 64 2.47 11.17 -3.77
N TYR A 65 1.24 11.59 -3.45
CA TYR A 65 0.70 12.87 -3.94
C TYR A 65 1.40 14.06 -3.29
N LEU A 66 1.62 14.01 -1.99
CA LEU A 66 2.33 15.05 -1.24
C LEU A 66 3.80 15.14 -1.64
N ALA A 67 4.44 14.04 -2.02
CA ALA A 67 5.81 14.06 -2.53
C ALA A 67 5.96 14.86 -3.85
N VAL A 68 4.87 14.98 -4.63
CA VAL A 68 4.81 15.85 -5.80
C VAL A 68 4.52 17.29 -5.38
N VAL A 69 3.45 17.50 -4.62
CA VAL A 69 2.92 18.85 -4.33
C VAL A 69 3.80 19.64 -3.36
N SER A 70 4.60 18.97 -2.51
CA SER A 70 5.56 19.62 -1.61
C SER A 70 6.77 20.21 -2.33
N ARG A 71 6.99 19.88 -3.61
CA ARG A 71 8.10 20.42 -4.40
C ARG A 71 7.75 21.78 -4.96
N GLU A 72 8.65 22.74 -4.81
CA GLU A 72 8.52 24.07 -5.40
C GLU A 72 8.36 23.97 -6.92
N TRP A 73 7.39 24.71 -7.46
CA TRP A 73 7.20 24.78 -8.91
C TRP A 73 7.89 26.02 -9.48
N LYS A 74 8.45 25.87 -10.67
CA LYS A 74 9.16 26.92 -11.40
C LYS A 74 8.52 27.15 -12.76
N VAL A 75 8.64 28.38 -13.25
CA VAL A 75 8.24 28.77 -14.61
C VAL A 75 9.46 29.25 -15.35
N GLU A 76 9.84 28.52 -16.39
CA GLU A 76 10.98 28.81 -17.24
C GLU A 76 10.52 29.41 -18.57
N PRO A 77 11.10 30.52 -19.03
CA PRO A 77 10.81 31.06 -20.34
C PRO A 77 11.31 30.11 -21.43
N ALA A 78 10.58 30.04 -22.55
CA ALA A 78 10.96 29.20 -23.68
C ALA A 78 12.27 29.62 -24.35
N SER A 79 12.64 30.91 -24.25
CA SER A 79 13.90 31.44 -24.73
C SER A 79 14.28 32.74 -24.01
N SER A 80 15.44 33.31 -24.36
CA SER A 80 15.90 34.60 -23.85
C SER A 80 15.18 35.81 -24.49
N ALA A 81 14.28 35.60 -25.45
CA ALA A 81 13.50 36.66 -26.09
C ALA A 81 12.59 37.37 -25.08
N GLN A 82 12.44 38.69 -25.23
CA GLN A 82 11.64 39.50 -24.31
C GLN A 82 10.17 39.08 -24.26
N ALA A 83 9.60 38.65 -25.39
CA ALA A 83 8.23 38.15 -25.46
C ALA A 83 8.03 36.87 -24.64
N ASP A 84 9.00 35.94 -24.71
CA ASP A 84 8.94 34.66 -23.99
C ASP A 84 9.17 34.86 -22.48
N LYS A 85 10.02 35.81 -22.09
CA LYS A 85 10.19 36.23 -20.68
C LYS A 85 8.89 36.82 -20.13
N LYS A 86 8.26 37.75 -20.86
CA LYS A 86 6.96 38.32 -20.48
C LYS A 86 5.89 37.23 -20.34
N ALA A 87 5.87 36.24 -21.25
CA ALA A 87 4.95 35.11 -21.14
C ALA A 87 5.19 34.26 -19.88
N ALA A 88 6.46 34.01 -19.52
CA ALA A 88 6.81 33.31 -18.28
C ALA A 88 6.35 34.08 -17.03
N ASP A 89 6.59 35.38 -16.98
CA ASP A 89 6.19 36.23 -15.84
C ASP A 89 4.67 36.29 -15.69
N MET A 90 3.94 36.43 -16.79
CA MET A 90 2.46 36.44 -16.83
C MET A 90 1.88 35.09 -16.39
N VAL A 91 2.39 33.96 -16.92
CA VAL A 91 1.94 32.62 -16.50
C VAL A 91 2.22 32.41 -15.01
N ARG A 92 3.42 32.77 -14.54
CA ARG A 92 3.77 32.68 -13.12
C ARG A 92 2.79 33.49 -12.27
N TYR A 93 2.52 34.73 -12.63
CA TYR A 93 1.56 35.59 -11.94
C TYR A 93 0.17 34.96 -11.86
N HIS A 94 -0.36 34.46 -12.98
CA HIS A 94 -1.70 33.87 -12.97
C HIS A 94 -1.80 32.60 -12.13
N LEU A 95 -0.81 31.71 -12.20
CA LEU A 95 -0.80 30.47 -11.40
C LEU A 95 -0.66 30.76 -9.90
N THR A 96 0.22 31.70 -9.52
CA THR A 96 0.37 32.12 -8.10
C THR A 96 -0.93 32.69 -7.53
N HIS A 97 -1.66 33.49 -8.31
CA HIS A 97 -2.88 34.17 -7.86
C HIS A 97 -4.16 33.36 -8.08
N LEU A 98 -4.09 32.10 -8.49
CA LEU A 98 -5.27 31.28 -8.77
C LEU A 98 -6.19 31.16 -7.54
N ALA A 99 -5.61 30.95 -6.35
CA ALA A 99 -6.38 30.87 -5.10
C ALA A 99 -7.04 32.21 -4.73
N ALA A 100 -6.31 33.31 -4.90
CA ALA A 100 -6.77 34.66 -4.52
C ALA A 100 -7.92 35.18 -5.40
N ARG A 101 -8.19 34.55 -6.54
CA ARG A 101 -9.28 34.90 -7.46
C ARG A 101 -10.58 34.14 -7.20
N ALA A 102 -10.57 33.18 -6.27
CA ALA A 102 -11.79 32.49 -5.87
C ALA A 102 -12.74 33.47 -5.17
N GLU A 103 -14.04 33.39 -5.50
CA GLU A 103 -15.06 34.09 -4.75
C GLU A 103 -15.13 33.55 -3.32
N ASP A 104 -15.37 34.42 -2.32
CA ASP A 104 -15.45 34.03 -0.90
C ASP A 104 -16.48 32.91 -0.62
N GLN A 105 -17.49 32.78 -1.49
CA GLN A 105 -18.55 31.78 -1.38
C GLN A 105 -18.19 30.43 -2.05
N ASP A 106 -17.14 30.39 -2.87
CA ASP A 106 -16.71 29.18 -3.58
C ASP A 106 -15.73 28.38 -2.72
N VAL A 107 -16.28 27.68 -1.73
CA VAL A 107 -15.53 26.90 -0.71
C VAL A 107 -14.72 25.74 -1.28
N VAL A 108 -14.89 25.37 -2.55
CA VAL A 108 -14.17 24.26 -3.21
C VAL A 108 -13.06 24.75 -4.13
N SER A 109 -12.88 26.06 -4.26
CA SER A 109 -11.81 26.62 -5.07
C SER A 109 -10.44 26.37 -4.45
N VAL A 110 -9.47 26.06 -5.30
CA VAL A 110 -8.12 25.68 -4.88
C VAL A 110 -7.07 26.49 -5.63
N GLY A 111 -5.95 26.76 -4.95
CA GLY A 111 -4.75 27.28 -5.58
C GLY A 111 -4.08 26.27 -6.53
N PHE A 112 -2.97 26.67 -7.12
CA PHE A 112 -2.25 25.84 -8.10
C PHE A 112 -1.80 24.49 -7.52
N ASP A 113 -1.32 24.46 -6.28
CA ASP A 113 -0.93 23.22 -5.61
C ASP A 113 -2.11 22.30 -5.31
N GLY A 114 -3.24 22.86 -4.87
CA GLY A 114 -4.47 22.08 -4.67
C GLY A 114 -5.04 21.56 -5.99
N LEU A 115 -4.93 22.31 -7.08
CA LEU A 115 -5.26 21.84 -8.43
C LEU A 115 -4.36 20.64 -8.82
N CYS A 116 -3.05 20.75 -8.62
CA CYS A 116 -2.10 19.67 -8.88
C CYS A 116 -2.46 18.42 -8.07
N TYR A 117 -2.71 18.57 -6.76
CA TYR A 117 -3.14 17.49 -5.88
C TYR A 117 -4.40 16.79 -6.40
N ASN A 118 -5.42 17.57 -6.80
CA ASN A 118 -6.68 17.03 -7.30
C ASN A 118 -6.51 16.33 -8.66
N LEU A 119 -5.59 16.78 -9.51
CA LEU A 119 -5.27 16.13 -10.78
C LEU A 119 -4.55 14.80 -10.56
N LEU A 120 -3.70 14.67 -9.54
CA LEU A 120 -2.99 13.43 -9.19
C LEU A 120 -3.94 12.28 -8.79
N ASP A 121 -5.22 12.55 -8.54
CA ASP A 121 -6.26 11.52 -8.44
C ASP A 121 -6.33 10.62 -9.71
N ALA A 122 -5.78 11.08 -10.84
CA ALA A 122 -5.53 10.26 -12.02
C ALA A 122 -4.61 9.06 -11.76
N VAL A 123 -3.66 9.13 -10.81
CA VAL A 123 -2.78 8.01 -10.47
C VAL A 123 -3.62 6.82 -9.97
N LEU A 124 -4.61 7.09 -9.11
CA LEU A 124 -5.53 6.06 -8.62
C LEU A 124 -6.50 5.59 -9.70
N LYS A 125 -7.09 6.52 -10.47
CA LYS A 125 -8.27 6.25 -11.30
C LYS A 125 -8.01 6.20 -12.82
N GLY A 126 -6.78 6.42 -13.26
CA GLY A 126 -6.36 6.43 -14.66
C GLY A 126 -6.35 7.81 -15.32
N TYR A 127 -7.33 8.68 -15.03
CA TYR A 127 -7.36 10.03 -15.58
C TYR A 127 -8.15 10.99 -14.70
N LYS A 128 -8.02 12.30 -14.88
CA LYS A 128 -8.83 13.33 -14.19
C LYS A 128 -9.11 14.50 -15.14
N PRO A 129 -10.39 14.77 -15.46
CA PRO A 129 -10.77 15.94 -16.25
C PRO A 129 -10.76 17.21 -15.38
N ALA A 130 -10.44 18.34 -16.00
CA ALA A 130 -10.49 19.66 -15.39
C ALA A 130 -11.08 20.70 -16.34
N GLU A 131 -11.89 21.59 -15.79
CA GLU A 131 -12.53 22.71 -16.47
C GLU A 131 -11.88 24.02 -16.03
N ILE A 132 -11.59 24.88 -17.00
CA ILE A 132 -11.06 26.21 -16.78
C ILE A 132 -12.21 27.22 -16.88
N ILE A 133 -12.36 28.00 -15.82
CA ILE A 133 -13.26 29.15 -15.79
C ILE A 133 -12.42 30.38 -16.13
N TRP A 134 -12.55 30.85 -17.36
CA TRP A 134 -11.85 32.03 -17.86
C TRP A 134 -12.56 33.31 -17.41
N ASN A 135 -11.77 34.34 -17.15
CA ASN A 135 -12.23 35.70 -16.91
C ASN A 135 -11.29 36.69 -17.60
N GLU A 136 -11.69 37.95 -17.71
CA GLU A 136 -10.90 39.03 -18.29
C GLU A 136 -10.98 40.28 -17.41
N ASP A 137 -9.87 41.02 -17.32
CA ASP A 137 -9.79 42.30 -16.58
C ASP A 137 -9.63 43.50 -17.54
N GLY A 138 -9.89 43.30 -18.83
CA GLY A 138 -9.74 44.28 -19.89
C GLY A 138 -8.31 44.39 -20.46
N SER A 139 -7.31 43.78 -19.82
CA SER A 139 -5.93 43.69 -20.33
C SER A 139 -5.53 42.26 -20.63
N GLU A 140 -5.88 41.32 -19.76
CA GLU A 140 -5.47 39.91 -19.85
C GLU A 140 -6.68 38.98 -19.68
N ILE A 141 -6.68 37.88 -20.44
CA ILE A 141 -7.59 36.75 -20.27
C ILE A 141 -6.87 35.73 -19.38
N PHE A 142 -7.46 35.38 -18.25
CA PHE A 142 -6.81 34.54 -17.25
C PHE A 142 -7.76 33.49 -16.66
N PRO A 143 -7.24 32.38 -16.12
CA PRO A 143 -8.06 31.43 -15.39
C PRO A 143 -8.44 32.05 -14.05
N ALA A 144 -9.73 32.32 -13.85
CA ALA A 144 -10.26 32.68 -12.55
C ALA A 144 -10.25 31.46 -11.62
N GLN A 145 -10.65 30.30 -12.15
CA GLN A 145 -10.66 29.03 -11.43
C GLN A 145 -10.34 27.87 -12.37
N VAL A 146 -9.82 26.78 -11.81
CA VAL A 146 -9.70 25.50 -12.52
C VAL A 146 -10.31 24.41 -11.66
N LYS A 147 -11.45 23.86 -12.10
CA LYS A 147 -12.23 22.87 -11.35
C LYS A 147 -11.97 21.47 -11.90
N THR A 148 -11.42 20.57 -11.08
CA THR A 148 -11.42 19.15 -11.44
C THR A 148 -12.85 18.61 -11.40
N ARG A 149 -13.20 17.73 -12.35
CA ARG A 149 -14.56 17.20 -12.49
C ARG A 149 -14.58 15.69 -12.21
N ASN A 150 -15.77 15.17 -11.89
CA ASN A 150 -15.97 13.73 -11.76
C ASN A 150 -15.79 13.06 -13.12
N GLN A 151 -14.88 12.09 -13.20
CA GLN A 151 -14.54 11.30 -14.38
C GLN A 151 -15.74 10.58 -14.98
N GLN A 152 -16.69 10.12 -14.17
CA GLN A 152 -17.89 9.41 -14.66
C GLN A 152 -18.69 10.20 -15.69
N ARG A 153 -18.62 11.53 -15.62
CA ARG A 153 -19.33 12.43 -16.56
C ARG A 153 -18.59 12.60 -17.87
N PHE A 154 -17.35 12.13 -17.97
CA PHE A 154 -16.43 12.42 -19.07
C PHE A 154 -15.90 11.15 -19.77
N PRO A 155 -16.75 10.32 -20.40
CA PRO A 155 -16.29 9.20 -21.21
C PRO A 155 -15.56 9.67 -22.47
N PHE A 156 -14.87 8.75 -23.14
CA PHE A 156 -14.23 9.01 -24.42
C PHE A 156 -15.04 8.42 -25.58
N GLY A 157 -15.04 9.11 -26.71
CA GLY A 157 -15.54 8.61 -27.99
C GLY A 157 -14.46 8.76 -29.07
N VAL A 158 -14.75 8.23 -30.26
CA VAL A 158 -13.87 8.39 -31.43
C VAL A 158 -14.44 9.48 -32.32
N ASN A 159 -13.63 10.50 -32.58
CA ASN A 159 -14.00 11.55 -33.50
C ASN A 159 -14.08 10.99 -34.93
N GLN A 160 -15.25 11.10 -35.55
CA GLN A 160 -15.48 10.51 -36.88
C GLN A 160 -14.65 11.16 -38.01
N THR A 161 -14.28 12.44 -37.83
CA THR A 161 -13.52 13.22 -38.81
C THR A 161 -12.02 13.01 -38.64
N SER A 162 -11.50 13.21 -37.42
CA SER A 162 -10.07 13.13 -37.13
C SER A 162 -9.58 11.71 -36.84
N GLY A 163 -10.49 10.79 -36.47
CA GLY A 163 -10.17 9.43 -36.09
C GLY A 163 -9.41 9.30 -34.77
N ARG A 164 -9.45 10.34 -33.93
CA ARG A 164 -8.75 10.42 -32.63
C ARG A 164 -9.73 10.31 -31.47
N TRP A 165 -9.22 9.92 -30.31
CA TRP A 165 -9.97 10.03 -29.05
C TRP A 165 -10.43 11.47 -28.81
N GLU A 166 -11.68 11.60 -28.41
CA GLU A 166 -12.26 12.85 -27.95
C GLU A 166 -13.02 12.63 -26.64
N MET A 167 -12.91 13.59 -25.74
CA MET A 167 -13.61 13.52 -24.46
C MET A 167 -15.03 14.01 -24.68
N ARG A 168 -16.00 13.23 -24.21
CA ARG A 168 -17.42 13.55 -24.28
C ARG A 168 -17.93 13.96 -22.91
N LEU A 169 -18.91 14.85 -22.85
CA LEU A 169 -19.60 15.22 -21.61
C LEU A 169 -21.00 14.63 -21.63
N LEU A 170 -21.29 13.74 -20.69
CA LEU A 170 -22.66 13.24 -20.51
C LEU A 170 -23.51 14.31 -19.85
N THR A 171 -24.63 14.62 -20.50
CA THR A 171 -25.66 15.53 -20.01
C THR A 171 -26.98 14.75 -19.89
N PRO A 172 -27.95 15.22 -19.09
CA PRO A 172 -29.28 14.61 -19.05
C PRO A 172 -29.93 14.49 -20.43
N GLU A 173 -29.62 15.40 -21.33
CA GLU A 173 -30.15 15.45 -22.70
C GLU A 173 -29.43 14.46 -23.65
N ASP A 174 -28.16 14.15 -23.38
CA ASP A 174 -27.35 13.21 -24.17
C ASP A 174 -26.49 12.32 -23.26
N MET A 175 -27.13 11.28 -22.71
CA MET A 175 -26.50 10.31 -21.82
C MET A 175 -25.77 9.17 -22.55
N VAL A 176 -25.92 9.07 -23.88
CA VAL A 176 -25.42 7.93 -24.67
C VAL A 176 -24.15 8.32 -25.44
N HIS A 177 -24.19 9.44 -26.15
CA HIS A 177 -23.08 9.92 -26.98
C HIS A 177 -22.27 10.99 -26.26
N GLY A 178 -22.97 11.88 -25.56
CA GLY A 178 -22.39 13.04 -24.89
C GLY A 178 -21.84 14.11 -25.84
N GLU A 179 -21.72 15.33 -25.34
CA GLU A 179 -21.23 16.48 -26.10
C GLU A 179 -19.71 16.38 -26.35
N ALA A 180 -19.25 16.63 -27.58
CA ALA A 180 -17.83 16.63 -27.92
C ALA A 180 -17.13 17.87 -27.34
N VAL A 181 -16.56 17.72 -26.13
CA VAL A 181 -16.12 18.83 -25.30
C VAL A 181 -15.05 19.69 -25.98
N GLN A 182 -14.05 19.07 -26.61
CA GLN A 182 -12.97 19.82 -27.26
C GLN A 182 -13.44 20.62 -28.49
N GLN A 183 -14.50 20.16 -29.17
CA GLN A 183 -15.05 20.84 -30.34
C GLN A 183 -16.00 21.97 -29.92
N MET A 184 -16.87 21.68 -28.96
CA MET A 184 -17.92 22.60 -28.52
C MET A 184 -17.39 23.68 -27.57
N TYR A 185 -16.39 23.34 -26.76
CA TYR A 185 -15.77 24.24 -25.78
C TYR A 185 -14.24 24.27 -25.91
N PRO A 186 -13.69 24.86 -27.00
CA PRO A 186 -12.25 24.93 -27.22
C PRO A 186 -11.52 25.62 -26.06
N ARG A 187 -10.39 25.03 -25.63
CA ARG A 187 -9.53 25.55 -24.53
C ARG A 187 -10.25 25.71 -23.18
N LYS A 188 -11.38 25.02 -22.98
CA LYS A 188 -12.13 25.05 -21.71
C LYS A 188 -11.87 23.84 -20.82
N PHE A 189 -11.64 22.67 -21.41
CA PHE A 189 -11.42 21.44 -20.66
C PHE A 189 -10.12 20.75 -21.06
N PHE A 190 -9.42 20.19 -20.08
CA PHE A 190 -8.27 19.32 -20.29
C PHE A 190 -8.35 18.07 -19.42
N VAL A 191 -7.52 17.08 -19.73
CA VAL A 191 -7.42 15.82 -18.99
C VAL A 191 -5.97 15.55 -18.61
N HIS A 192 -5.74 15.23 -17.34
CA HIS A 192 -4.52 14.59 -16.90
C HIS A 192 -4.75 13.08 -16.88
N SER A 193 -3.82 12.30 -17.43
CA SER A 193 -3.94 10.85 -17.50
C SER A 193 -2.67 10.17 -17.01
N PHE A 194 -2.85 8.98 -16.44
CA PHE A 194 -1.84 8.10 -15.89
C PHE A 194 -1.96 6.72 -16.57
N GLY A 195 -0.90 6.28 -17.24
CA GLY A 195 -0.88 5.01 -17.96
C GLY A 195 -1.81 4.96 -19.19
N ALA A 196 -2.24 6.11 -19.71
CA ALA A 196 -3.00 6.17 -20.97
C ALA A 196 -2.10 5.87 -22.16
N ASN A 197 -2.66 5.16 -23.14
CA ASN A 197 -2.02 4.82 -24.40
C ASN A 197 -3.03 4.98 -25.54
N ASP A 198 -2.62 4.66 -26.76
CA ASP A 198 -3.47 4.87 -27.94
C ASP A 198 -4.71 3.96 -27.95
N ASP A 199 -4.66 2.81 -27.27
CA ASP A 199 -5.77 1.87 -27.17
C ASP A 199 -6.73 2.20 -26.02
N ASN A 200 -6.23 2.84 -24.97
CA ASN A 200 -6.98 3.15 -23.75
C ASN A 200 -6.81 4.63 -23.33
N PRO A 201 -7.79 5.50 -23.65
CA PRO A 201 -7.74 6.92 -23.28
C PRO A 201 -8.04 7.17 -21.79
N TYR A 202 -8.65 6.20 -21.10
CA TYR A 202 -8.98 6.29 -19.68
C TYR A 202 -7.74 6.13 -18.79
N GLY A 203 -6.66 5.57 -19.32
CA GLY A 203 -5.48 5.23 -18.54
C GLY A 203 -5.63 3.95 -17.72
N ALA A 204 -4.54 3.61 -17.04
CA ALA A 204 -4.42 2.41 -16.22
C ALA A 204 -4.01 2.83 -14.81
N GLY A 205 -4.99 3.32 -14.04
CA GLY A 205 -4.78 3.74 -12.65
C GLY A 205 -4.37 2.58 -11.76
N VAL A 206 -3.62 2.86 -10.70
CA VAL A 206 -3.19 1.83 -9.73
C VAL A 206 -4.35 1.25 -8.92
N GLY A 207 -5.51 1.91 -8.93
CA GLY A 207 -6.74 1.47 -8.27
C GLY A 207 -7.14 0.06 -8.69
N ARG A 208 -7.02 -0.27 -9.97
CA ARG A 208 -7.33 -1.61 -10.50
C ARG A 208 -6.47 -2.72 -9.88
N THR A 209 -5.22 -2.39 -9.55
CA THR A 209 -4.25 -3.33 -8.99
C THR A 209 -4.48 -3.52 -7.50
N ILE A 210 -4.63 -2.42 -6.75
CA ILE A 210 -4.75 -2.48 -5.28
C ILE A 210 -6.16 -2.83 -4.80
N TRP A 211 -7.16 -2.82 -5.69
CA TRP A 211 -8.54 -3.11 -5.31
C TRP A 211 -8.68 -4.50 -4.68
N TRP A 212 -8.05 -5.52 -5.28
CA TRP A 212 -8.09 -6.89 -4.78
C TRP A 212 -7.45 -7.02 -3.40
N ASN A 213 -6.34 -6.33 -3.17
CA ASN A 213 -5.64 -6.33 -1.89
C ASN A 213 -6.53 -5.77 -0.77
N VAL A 214 -7.14 -4.61 -1.01
CA VAL A 214 -8.05 -3.99 -0.04
C VAL A 214 -9.29 -4.87 0.18
N PHE A 215 -9.83 -5.46 -0.88
CA PHE A 215 -10.98 -6.36 -0.78
C PHE A 215 -10.67 -7.58 0.09
N PHE A 216 -9.58 -8.30 -0.20
CA PHE A 216 -9.19 -9.48 0.56
C PHE A 216 -8.84 -9.14 2.01
N LYS A 217 -8.12 -8.02 2.25
CA LYS A 217 -7.83 -7.53 3.60
C LYS A 217 -9.10 -7.24 4.40
N LYS A 218 -10.08 -6.53 3.83
CA LYS A 218 -11.35 -6.24 4.52
C LYS A 218 -12.12 -7.53 4.83
N GLN A 219 -12.11 -8.50 3.91
CA GLN A 219 -12.74 -9.79 4.13
C GLN A 219 -12.02 -10.62 5.19
N ASP A 220 -10.69 -10.58 5.21
CA ASP A 220 -9.86 -11.22 6.22
C ASP A 220 -10.14 -10.65 7.62
N ILE A 221 -10.17 -9.32 7.78
CA ILE A 221 -10.54 -8.67 9.04
C ILE A 221 -11.93 -9.10 9.51
N LYS A 222 -12.90 -9.22 8.59
CA LYS A 222 -14.24 -9.73 8.93
C LYS A 222 -14.16 -11.16 9.48
N PHE A 223 -13.41 -12.04 8.85
CA PHE A 223 -13.21 -13.40 9.35
C PHE A 223 -12.44 -13.43 10.66
N TRP A 224 -11.46 -12.55 10.83
CA TRP A 224 -10.70 -12.42 12.06
C TRP A 224 -11.60 -11.99 13.21
N LEU A 225 -12.47 -11.01 13.01
CA LEU A 225 -13.45 -10.59 14.02
C LEU A 225 -14.42 -11.72 14.39
N GLN A 226 -14.93 -12.46 13.39
CA GLN A 226 -15.77 -13.64 13.64
C GLN A 226 -15.01 -14.77 14.36
N PHE A 227 -13.72 -14.91 14.07
CA PHE A 227 -12.85 -15.86 14.74
C PHE A 227 -12.64 -15.47 16.19
N VAL A 228 -12.29 -14.21 16.47
CA VAL A 228 -12.11 -13.68 17.82
C VAL A 228 -13.38 -13.82 18.64
N ASP A 229 -14.55 -13.53 18.06
CA ASP A 229 -15.85 -13.70 18.71
C ASP A 229 -16.09 -15.15 19.15
N LYS A 230 -15.88 -16.11 18.23
CA LYS A 230 -15.99 -17.56 18.54
C LYS A 230 -14.93 -18.06 19.51
N PHE A 231 -13.74 -17.47 19.49
CA PHE A 231 -12.65 -17.83 20.41
C PHE A 231 -12.93 -17.30 21.83
N ALA A 232 -13.52 -16.12 21.93
CA ALA A 232 -13.94 -15.53 23.20
C ALA A 232 -15.20 -16.22 23.77
N SER A 233 -16.09 -16.72 22.91
CA SER A 233 -17.35 -17.39 23.30
C SER A 233 -17.44 -18.82 22.73
N PRO A 234 -16.75 -19.80 23.33
CA PRO A 234 -16.80 -21.18 22.88
C PRO A 234 -18.23 -21.74 22.96
N THR A 235 -18.64 -22.49 21.92
CA THR A 235 -19.97 -23.09 21.89
C THR A 235 -20.08 -24.21 22.93
N ALA A 236 -20.95 -24.05 23.91
CA ALA A 236 -21.23 -25.08 24.90
C ALA A 236 -22.13 -26.17 24.29
N ILE A 237 -21.71 -27.43 24.37
CA ILE A 237 -22.54 -28.59 24.05
C ILE A 237 -22.96 -29.29 25.34
N GLY A 238 -24.27 -29.44 25.51
CA GLY A 238 -24.85 -30.28 26.55
C GLY A 238 -25.26 -31.63 25.98
N THR A 239 -24.78 -32.71 26.60
CA THR A 239 -25.20 -34.08 26.27
C THR A 239 -26.21 -34.59 27.29
N TYR A 240 -27.21 -35.35 26.83
CA TYR A 240 -28.22 -35.96 27.70
C TYR A 240 -28.47 -37.43 27.32
N PRO A 241 -28.84 -38.30 28.27
CA PRO A 241 -29.07 -39.72 28.03
C PRO A 241 -30.32 -39.99 27.16
N ARG A 242 -30.29 -41.09 26.39
CA ARG A 242 -31.44 -41.56 25.61
C ARG A 242 -32.59 -41.96 26.56
N GLY A 243 -33.55 -41.07 26.73
CA GLY A 243 -34.66 -41.20 27.68
C GLY A 243 -34.96 -39.93 28.49
N ALA A 244 -34.16 -38.87 28.34
CA ALA A 244 -34.35 -37.62 29.06
C ALA A 244 -35.74 -36.98 28.80
N THR A 245 -36.36 -36.51 29.88
CA THR A 245 -37.67 -35.83 29.82
C THR A 245 -37.55 -34.46 29.17
N GLN A 246 -38.66 -33.91 28.67
CA GLN A 246 -38.67 -32.59 28.04
C GLN A 246 -38.24 -31.48 29.01
N GLU A 247 -38.58 -31.65 30.30
CA GLU A 247 -38.17 -30.76 31.39
C GLU A 247 -36.64 -30.72 31.53
N GLN A 248 -35.99 -31.89 31.58
CA GLN A 248 -34.53 -32.00 31.65
C GLN A 248 -33.83 -31.36 30.45
N LYS A 249 -34.39 -31.51 29.25
CA LYS A 249 -33.87 -30.84 28.04
C LYS A 249 -33.98 -29.32 28.14
N SER A 250 -35.10 -28.80 28.66
CA SER A 250 -35.29 -27.36 28.83
C SER A 250 -34.37 -26.76 29.90
N THR A 251 -34.13 -27.48 31.01
CA THR A 251 -33.18 -27.08 32.05
C THR A 251 -31.76 -27.05 31.53
N LEU A 252 -31.36 -28.07 30.74
CA LEU A 252 -30.05 -28.09 30.10
C LEU A 252 -29.87 -26.94 29.10
N LEU A 253 -30.91 -26.62 28.32
CA LEU A 253 -30.85 -25.53 27.35
C LEU A 253 -30.79 -24.15 28.05
N ALA A 254 -31.52 -23.98 29.15
CA ALA A 254 -31.43 -22.80 30.01
C ALA A 254 -30.03 -22.66 30.65
N ALA A 255 -29.43 -23.77 31.09
CA ALA A 255 -28.06 -23.84 31.58
C ALA A 255 -27.04 -23.46 30.50
N LEU A 256 -27.17 -23.96 29.27
CA LEU A 256 -26.29 -23.60 28.16
C LEU A 256 -26.41 -22.12 27.78
N ASN A 257 -27.63 -21.57 27.77
CA ASN A 257 -27.84 -20.14 27.52
C ASN A 257 -27.28 -19.27 28.65
N ALA A 258 -27.39 -19.70 29.90
CA ALA A 258 -26.83 -18.99 31.05
C ALA A 258 -25.29 -18.97 31.02
N ILE A 259 -24.64 -20.07 30.61
CA ILE A 259 -23.20 -20.13 30.35
C ILE A 259 -22.80 -19.16 29.22
N ALA A 260 -23.58 -19.09 28.14
CA ALA A 260 -23.33 -18.16 27.03
C ALA A 260 -23.47 -16.68 27.44
N THR A 261 -24.23 -16.38 28.51
CA THR A 261 -24.39 -15.02 29.06
C THR A 261 -23.53 -14.76 30.31
N ASP A 262 -22.53 -15.61 30.57
CA ASP A 262 -21.61 -15.48 31.70
C ASP A 262 -22.30 -15.49 33.09
N ALA A 263 -23.42 -16.20 33.19
CA ALA A 263 -24.16 -16.42 34.43
C ALA A 263 -23.80 -17.79 35.03
N GLY A 264 -23.55 -17.85 36.34
CA GLY A 264 -23.25 -19.11 37.02
C GLY A 264 -24.39 -20.13 36.92
N VAL A 265 -24.04 -21.39 36.64
CA VAL A 265 -25.03 -22.46 36.39
C VAL A 265 -24.79 -23.68 37.29
N ALA A 266 -25.87 -24.17 37.90
CA ALA A 266 -25.91 -25.45 38.59
C ALA A 266 -26.59 -26.50 37.69
N VAL A 267 -25.91 -27.63 37.44
CA VAL A 267 -26.39 -28.70 36.56
C VAL A 267 -26.53 -30.00 37.35
N PRO A 268 -27.60 -30.80 37.16
CA PRO A 268 -27.76 -32.12 37.78
C PRO A 268 -26.61 -33.10 37.46
N GLU A 269 -26.25 -33.92 38.44
CA GLU A 269 -25.19 -34.93 38.34
C GLU A 269 -25.50 -35.95 37.22
N GLY A 270 -24.64 -36.04 36.20
CA GLY A 270 -24.81 -36.92 35.03
C GLY A 270 -25.10 -36.21 33.69
N LEU A 271 -25.32 -34.89 33.69
CA LEU A 271 -25.41 -34.07 32.47
C LEU A 271 -24.04 -33.45 32.15
N GLY A 272 -23.34 -33.98 31.14
CA GLY A 272 -22.05 -33.46 30.71
C GLY A 272 -22.20 -32.22 29.83
N ILE A 273 -21.64 -31.10 30.28
CA ILE A 273 -21.42 -29.92 29.44
C ILE A 273 -19.95 -29.91 29.02
N THR A 274 -19.71 -29.90 27.72
CA THR A 274 -18.38 -29.78 27.14
C THR A 274 -18.36 -28.54 26.28
N LEU A 275 -17.39 -27.65 26.50
CA LEU A 275 -17.11 -26.60 25.55
C LEU A 275 -16.49 -27.25 24.31
N LEU A 276 -17.09 -27.03 23.14
CA LEU A 276 -16.43 -27.37 21.89
C LEU A 276 -15.31 -26.37 21.68
N GLU A 277 -14.10 -26.75 22.12
CA GLU A 277 -12.90 -26.14 21.59
C GLU A 277 -12.79 -26.58 20.13
N ALA A 278 -12.89 -25.60 19.23
CA ALA A 278 -12.56 -25.87 17.84
C ALA A 278 -11.06 -26.16 17.81
N ALA A 279 -10.69 -27.45 17.75
CA ALA A 279 -9.32 -27.89 17.52
C ALA A 279 -8.87 -27.39 16.13
N ARG A 280 -8.47 -26.13 16.07
CA ARG A 280 -8.03 -25.43 14.87
C ARG A 280 -6.54 -25.22 15.02
N SER A 281 -5.78 -25.96 14.23
CA SER A 281 -4.32 -25.97 14.21
C SER A 281 -3.68 -24.70 13.61
N GLY A 282 -4.44 -23.61 13.46
CA GLY A 282 -3.96 -22.34 12.90
C GLY A 282 -3.60 -21.37 14.01
N SER A 283 -2.41 -20.77 13.93
CA SER A 283 -2.02 -19.66 14.81
C SER A 283 -3.00 -18.50 14.65
N ILE A 284 -3.32 -17.80 15.75
CA ILE A 284 -4.10 -16.54 15.73
C ILE A 284 -3.44 -15.51 14.80
N SER A 285 -2.12 -15.61 14.59
CA SER A 285 -1.35 -14.71 13.74
C SER A 285 -1.70 -14.76 12.25
N THR A 286 -2.31 -15.84 11.74
CA THR A 286 -2.47 -16.00 10.27
C THR A 286 -3.30 -14.91 9.60
N TYR A 287 -4.30 -14.36 10.30
CA TYR A 287 -5.12 -13.25 9.81
C TYR A 287 -4.27 -11.97 9.73
N LYS A 288 -3.52 -11.68 10.80
CA LYS A 288 -2.58 -10.55 10.84
C LYS A 288 -1.55 -10.66 9.71
N ASP A 289 -0.94 -11.83 9.53
CA ASP A 289 0.08 -12.08 8.50
C ASP A 289 -0.48 -11.84 7.09
N LEU A 290 -1.75 -12.25 6.84
CA LEU A 290 -2.42 -11.97 5.57
C LEU A 290 -2.70 -10.48 5.38
N ALA A 291 -3.17 -9.79 6.41
CA ALA A 291 -3.42 -8.35 6.36
C ALA A 291 -2.12 -7.55 6.09
N GLU A 292 -1.02 -7.91 6.76
CA GLU A 292 0.29 -7.31 6.53
C GLU A 292 0.83 -7.60 5.13
N TYR A 293 0.67 -8.82 4.62
CA TYR A 293 1.03 -9.14 3.24
C TYR A 293 0.26 -8.28 2.23
N MET A 294 -1.05 -8.09 2.44
CA MET A 294 -1.86 -7.24 1.56
C MET A 294 -1.40 -5.78 1.60
N ASP A 295 -1.04 -5.26 2.77
CA ASP A 295 -0.48 -3.92 2.95
C ASP A 295 0.86 -3.78 2.23
N SER A 296 1.77 -4.76 2.36
CA SER A 296 3.04 -4.78 1.62
C SER A 296 2.84 -4.72 0.11
N GLU A 297 1.89 -5.47 -0.43
CA GLU A 297 1.59 -5.45 -1.86
C GLU A 297 0.96 -4.11 -2.31
N ILE A 298 0.15 -3.46 -1.47
CA ILE A 298 -0.38 -2.10 -1.72
C ILE A 298 0.79 -1.09 -1.77
N SER A 299 1.71 -1.15 -0.81
CA SER A 299 2.90 -0.31 -0.76
C SER A 299 3.78 -0.48 -2.01
N LYS A 300 4.04 -1.73 -2.45
CA LYS A 300 4.78 -2.02 -3.70
C LYS A 300 4.08 -1.43 -4.92
N ALA A 301 2.77 -1.60 -5.03
CA ALA A 301 2.01 -1.12 -6.19
C ALA A 301 1.98 0.42 -6.27
N VAL A 302 1.88 1.11 -5.13
CA VAL A 302 1.73 2.57 -5.10
C VAL A 302 3.09 3.29 -5.06
N LEU A 303 4.02 2.88 -4.19
CA LEU A 303 5.29 3.55 -3.94
C LEU A 303 6.50 2.84 -4.56
N GLY A 304 6.32 1.64 -5.12
CA GLY A 304 7.42 0.82 -5.64
C GLY A 304 8.26 0.15 -4.55
N GLU A 305 7.86 0.27 -3.29
CA GLU A 305 8.61 -0.20 -2.13
C GLU A 305 7.74 -0.40 -0.89
N THR A 306 8.24 -1.12 0.12
CA THR A 306 7.55 -1.38 1.39
C THR A 306 8.23 -0.75 2.61
N LEU A 307 9.57 -0.71 2.61
CA LEU A 307 10.40 -0.44 3.80
C LEU A 307 10.23 0.96 4.40
N SER A 308 9.88 1.98 3.61
CA SER A 308 9.68 3.35 4.13
C SER A 308 8.29 3.56 4.78
N THR A 309 7.41 2.56 4.74
CA THR A 309 6.05 2.61 5.28
C THR A 309 5.83 1.57 6.39
N GLU A 310 6.50 0.41 6.31
CA GLU A 310 6.28 -0.76 7.18
C GLU A 310 7.44 -1.04 8.14
N MET A 311 8.22 -0.01 8.47
CA MET A 311 9.48 -0.16 9.18
C MET A 311 9.28 -0.75 10.60
N GLY A 312 9.50 -2.06 10.75
CA GLY A 312 9.79 -2.71 12.02
C GLY A 312 11.24 -2.46 12.49
N SER A 313 11.57 -2.90 13.70
CA SER A 313 12.82 -2.62 14.44
C SER A 313 14.15 -3.03 13.76
N THR A 314 14.13 -3.61 12.56
CA THR A 314 15.31 -4.20 11.88
C THR A 314 15.59 -3.56 10.50
N GLY A 315 15.43 -2.24 10.36
CA GLY A 315 15.82 -1.50 9.15
C GLY A 315 17.20 -0.83 9.29
N SER A 316 18.17 -1.15 8.42
CA SER A 316 19.41 -0.35 8.36
C SER A 316 19.15 1.02 7.73
N TYR A 317 19.72 2.09 8.28
CA TYR A 317 19.58 3.47 7.77
C TYR A 317 19.91 3.58 6.26
N ALA A 318 20.87 2.78 5.78
CA ALA A 318 21.26 2.72 4.36
C ALA A 318 20.17 2.11 3.45
N ALA A 319 19.42 1.12 3.95
CA ALA A 319 18.28 0.57 3.22
C ALA A 319 17.17 1.63 3.12
N ALA A 320 16.81 2.28 4.23
CA ALA A 320 15.79 3.33 4.25
C ALA A 320 16.09 4.48 3.27
N GLN A 321 17.36 4.89 3.15
CA GLN A 321 17.77 5.94 2.20
C GLN A 321 17.69 5.49 0.73
N THR A 322 17.99 4.23 0.42
CA THR A 322 17.87 3.69 -0.94
C THR A 322 16.40 3.58 -1.37
N HIS A 323 15.57 3.22 -0.41
CA HIS A 323 14.12 3.13 -0.55
C HIS A 323 13.49 4.48 -0.86
N ASP A 324 13.77 5.50 -0.03
CA ASP A 324 13.23 6.84 -0.26
C ASP A 324 13.55 7.38 -1.67
N LYS A 325 14.71 7.04 -2.25
CA LYS A 325 15.07 7.38 -3.64
C LYS A 325 14.13 6.76 -4.68
N VAL A 326 13.60 5.55 -4.47
CA VAL A 326 12.64 4.91 -5.39
C VAL A 326 11.31 5.65 -5.37
N SER A 327 10.77 5.92 -4.19
CA SER A 327 9.55 6.70 -4.01
C SER A 327 9.68 8.11 -4.61
N GLN A 328 10.81 8.79 -4.38
CA GLN A 328 11.10 10.09 -4.97
C GLN A 328 11.18 10.05 -6.51
N ARG A 329 11.70 8.97 -7.11
CA ARG A 329 11.72 8.80 -8.58
C ARG A 329 10.31 8.68 -9.15
N LEU A 330 9.42 7.94 -8.49
CA LEU A 330 8.02 7.84 -8.92
C LEU A 330 7.31 9.19 -8.81
N ALA A 331 7.48 9.90 -7.69
CA ALA A 331 6.92 11.24 -7.52
C ALA A 331 7.46 12.21 -8.60
N LYS A 332 8.75 12.15 -8.93
CA LYS A 332 9.32 12.94 -10.02
C LYS A 332 8.66 12.61 -11.37
N ALA A 333 8.48 11.33 -11.68
CA ALA A 333 7.82 10.90 -12.91
C ALA A 333 6.36 11.42 -12.99
N ASP A 334 5.61 11.32 -11.89
CA ASP A 334 4.25 11.86 -11.81
C ASP A 334 4.24 13.39 -12.01
N ALA A 335 5.20 14.09 -11.41
CA ALA A 335 5.35 15.54 -11.57
C ALA A 335 5.68 15.93 -13.01
N ASP A 336 6.53 15.16 -13.70
CA ASP A 336 6.87 15.39 -15.11
C ASP A 336 5.65 15.17 -16.02
N LEU A 337 4.86 14.11 -15.80
CA LEU A 337 3.62 13.84 -16.54
C LEU A 337 2.54 14.90 -16.30
N LEU A 338 2.40 15.34 -15.06
CA LEU A 338 1.49 16.42 -14.68
C LEU A 338 1.92 17.74 -15.34
N SER A 339 3.22 18.03 -15.30
CA SER A 339 3.81 19.22 -15.93
C SER A 339 3.60 19.21 -17.44
N ASP A 340 3.80 18.09 -18.13
CA ASP A 340 3.50 17.96 -19.56
C ASP A 340 2.02 18.26 -19.87
N THR A 341 1.12 17.73 -19.03
CA THR A 341 -0.31 18.01 -19.15
C THR A 341 -0.63 19.51 -19.01
N LEU A 342 -0.09 20.18 -17.99
CA LEU A 342 -0.31 21.60 -17.76
C LEU A 342 0.33 22.46 -18.87
N ASN A 343 1.51 22.07 -19.34
CA ASN A 343 2.26 22.78 -20.38
C ASN A 343 1.56 22.69 -21.74
N ARG A 344 1.02 21.52 -22.11
CA ARG A 344 0.31 21.33 -23.40
C ARG A 344 -1.09 21.96 -23.40
N THR A 345 -1.67 22.22 -22.22
CA THR A 345 -3.03 22.78 -22.06
C THR A 345 -3.00 24.16 -21.41
N LEU A 346 -3.19 24.24 -20.10
CA LEU A 346 -3.40 25.47 -19.32
C LEU A 346 -2.38 26.56 -19.66
N VAL A 347 -1.09 26.25 -19.58
CA VAL A 347 0.01 27.21 -19.80
C VAL A 347 0.04 27.69 -21.26
N LYS A 348 -0.10 26.77 -22.20
CA LYS A 348 -0.19 27.07 -23.63
C LYS A 348 -1.40 27.94 -23.95
N TRP A 349 -2.55 27.69 -23.32
CA TRP A 349 -3.78 28.43 -23.58
C TRP A 349 -3.74 29.83 -22.98
N ILE A 350 -3.23 29.99 -21.76
CA ILE A 350 -2.97 31.31 -21.14
C ILE A 350 -2.05 32.14 -22.06
N THR A 351 -0.97 31.54 -22.56
CA THR A 351 -0.04 32.25 -23.45
C THR A 351 -0.72 32.60 -24.78
N ALA A 352 -1.47 31.66 -25.38
CA ALA A 352 -2.10 31.87 -26.67
C ALA A 352 -3.21 32.93 -26.66
N TYR A 353 -3.90 33.15 -25.53
CA TYR A 353 -4.90 34.20 -25.41
C TYR A 353 -4.29 35.60 -25.31
N ASN A 354 -3.19 35.75 -24.57
CA ASN A 354 -2.63 37.06 -24.27
C ASN A 354 -1.44 37.46 -25.16
N LEU A 355 -0.62 36.49 -25.56
CA LEU A 355 0.65 36.68 -26.27
C LEU A 355 0.80 35.64 -27.41
N PRO A 356 0.02 35.75 -28.50
CA PRO A 356 -0.03 34.72 -29.55
C PRO A 356 1.29 34.51 -30.31
N ASN A 357 2.19 35.50 -30.27
CA ASN A 357 3.51 35.43 -30.90
C ASN A 357 4.62 34.92 -29.97
N ALA A 358 4.34 34.76 -28.67
CA ALA A 358 5.30 34.24 -27.71
C ALA A 358 5.25 32.72 -27.68
N LYS A 359 6.39 32.09 -27.42
CA LYS A 359 6.44 30.65 -27.15
C LYS A 359 6.00 30.41 -25.70
N PRO A 360 5.12 29.42 -25.43
CA PRO A 360 4.65 29.17 -24.09
C PRO A 360 5.80 28.77 -23.17
N PRO A 361 5.83 29.27 -21.92
CA PRO A 361 6.84 28.88 -20.95
C PRO A 361 6.64 27.44 -20.49
N ARG A 362 7.64 26.89 -19.80
CA ARG A 362 7.59 25.56 -19.18
C ARG A 362 7.38 25.69 -17.68
N VAL A 363 6.29 25.11 -17.19
CA VAL A 363 6.03 24.90 -15.77
C VAL A 363 6.49 23.50 -15.38
N TRP A 364 7.24 23.38 -14.29
CA TRP A 364 7.73 22.10 -13.76
C TRP A 364 8.01 22.20 -12.27
N ARG A 365 8.17 21.06 -11.59
CA ARG A 365 8.50 21.00 -10.16
C ARG A 365 9.95 20.63 -9.92
N ASP A 366 10.59 21.33 -9.00
CA ASP A 366 12.00 21.15 -8.70
C ASP A 366 12.22 19.96 -7.74
N PHE A 367 12.79 18.89 -8.29
CA PHE A 367 13.24 17.71 -7.54
C PHE A 367 14.75 17.73 -7.27
N GLY A 368 15.41 18.88 -7.42
CA GLY A 368 16.80 19.05 -6.99
C GLY A 368 16.97 18.61 -5.55
N GLU A 369 17.96 17.76 -5.30
CA GLU A 369 18.39 17.46 -3.93
C GLU A 369 18.85 18.78 -3.30
N GLN A 370 18.42 19.07 -2.07
CA GLN A 370 19.09 20.10 -1.28
C GLN A 370 20.54 19.63 -1.16
N GLU A 371 21.44 20.36 -1.79
CA GLU A 371 22.85 20.01 -1.80
C GLU A 371 23.34 20.02 -0.34
N ASP A 372 23.81 18.87 0.14
CA ASP A 372 24.39 18.78 1.48
C ASP A 372 25.57 19.75 1.55
N LEU A 373 25.41 20.81 2.34
CA LEU A 373 26.41 21.85 2.50
C LEU A 373 27.74 21.29 3.01
N ASN A 374 27.73 20.16 3.72
CA ASN A 374 28.97 19.48 4.12
C ASN A 374 29.67 18.83 2.92
N SER A 375 28.93 18.08 2.11
CA SER A 375 29.43 17.49 0.87
C SER A 375 29.95 18.55 -0.11
N ARG A 376 29.24 19.69 -0.21
CA ARG A 376 29.67 20.86 -1.00
C ARG A 376 30.93 21.51 -0.44
N SER A 377 30.99 21.73 0.87
CA SER A 377 32.19 22.26 1.56
C SER A 377 33.41 21.36 1.35
N GLN A 378 33.23 20.04 1.36
CA GLN A 378 34.31 19.09 1.10
C GLN A 378 34.78 19.11 -0.36
N ARG A 379 33.85 19.30 -1.32
CA ARG A 379 34.19 19.55 -2.72
C ARG A 379 34.93 20.89 -2.89
N ASP A 380 34.48 21.93 -2.22
CA ASP A 380 35.09 23.27 -2.26
C ASP A 380 36.52 23.22 -1.69
N LYS A 381 36.76 22.45 -0.62
CA LYS A 381 38.10 22.14 -0.11
C LYS A 381 38.95 21.41 -1.15
N THR A 382 38.39 20.41 -1.83
CA THR A 382 39.10 19.67 -2.88
C THR A 382 39.47 20.59 -4.05
N LEU A 383 38.57 21.51 -4.45
CA LEU A 383 38.83 22.52 -5.47
C LEU A 383 39.94 23.48 -5.04
N PHE A 384 39.96 23.88 -3.78
CA PHE A 384 41.02 24.68 -3.19
C PHE A 384 42.37 23.96 -3.21
N ASP A 385 42.39 22.68 -2.83
CA ASP A 385 43.59 21.84 -2.88
C ASP A 385 44.11 21.66 -4.32
N MET A 386 43.23 21.70 -5.32
CA MET A 386 43.57 21.71 -6.75
C MET A 386 43.98 23.10 -7.29
N GLY A 387 44.00 24.13 -6.45
CA GLY A 387 44.46 25.49 -6.78
C GLY A 387 43.35 26.47 -7.19
N PHE A 388 42.07 26.15 -6.98
CA PHE A 388 40.94 27.04 -7.28
C PHE A 388 40.37 27.68 -6.01
N LYS A 389 40.27 29.02 -5.94
CA LYS A 389 39.68 29.75 -4.80
C LYS A 389 38.24 30.17 -5.12
N LEU A 390 37.30 29.93 -4.18
CA LEU A 390 35.94 30.47 -4.31
C LEU A 390 35.97 32.00 -4.25
N LYS A 391 35.11 32.62 -5.07
CA LYS A 391 34.89 34.07 -5.04
C LYS A 391 34.06 34.46 -3.81
N PRO A 392 34.31 35.60 -3.15
CA PRO A 392 33.52 36.05 -2.01
C PRO A 392 32.02 36.15 -2.29
N GLU A 393 31.63 36.56 -3.50
CA GLU A 393 30.22 36.64 -3.90
C GLU A 393 29.55 35.27 -3.95
N ALA A 394 30.28 34.24 -4.40
CA ALA A 394 29.79 32.86 -4.45
C ALA A 394 29.69 32.24 -3.04
N VAL A 395 30.56 32.63 -2.11
CA VAL A 395 30.46 32.20 -0.70
C VAL A 395 29.20 32.76 -0.07
N LYS A 396 28.86 34.03 -0.33
CA LYS A 396 27.63 34.64 0.17
C LYS A 396 26.36 34.02 -0.42
N GLU A 397 26.36 33.73 -1.71
CA GLU A 397 25.24 33.05 -2.37
C GLU A 397 24.99 31.64 -1.80
N VAL A 398 26.06 30.93 -1.45
CA VAL A 398 25.98 29.52 -1.01
C VAL A 398 25.80 29.37 0.51
N TYR A 399 26.48 30.19 1.31
CA TYR A 399 26.55 30.04 2.77
C TYR A 399 25.91 31.21 3.54
N GLY A 400 25.40 32.23 2.84
CA GLY A 400 24.75 33.40 3.44
C GLY A 400 25.71 34.53 3.83
N ASP A 401 25.16 35.57 4.45
CA ASP A 401 25.89 36.79 4.82
C ASP A 401 26.62 36.71 6.17
N ASP A 402 26.57 35.56 6.84
CA ASP A 402 27.13 35.37 8.19
C ASP A 402 28.67 35.23 8.22
N TYR A 403 29.34 35.25 7.06
CA TYR A 403 30.78 34.98 6.92
C TYR A 403 31.53 36.13 6.23
N GLU A 404 32.66 36.53 6.80
CA GLU A 404 33.56 37.54 6.23
C GLU A 404 34.88 36.89 5.74
N PRO A 405 35.48 37.39 4.63
CA PRO A 405 36.77 36.90 4.18
C PRO A 405 37.85 37.28 5.20
N ILE A 406 38.66 36.31 5.59
CA ILE A 406 39.86 36.57 6.40
C ILE A 406 40.78 37.48 5.57
N GLN A 407 41.09 38.68 6.07
CA GLN A 407 42.12 39.53 5.51
C GLN A 407 43.47 38.82 5.73
N GLU A 408 44.16 38.45 4.66
CA GLU A 408 45.52 37.92 4.72
C GLU A 408 46.46 38.99 5.30
N GLN A 409 46.61 39.02 6.62
CA GLN A 409 47.86 39.47 7.21
C GLN A 409 48.88 38.38 6.89
N SER A 410 49.80 38.71 6.00
CA SER A 410 50.96 37.89 5.67
C SER A 410 51.83 37.75 6.93
N GLN A 411 51.51 36.77 7.76
CA GLN A 411 52.45 36.19 8.71
C GLN A 411 52.90 34.86 8.13
N GLU A 412 54.17 34.80 7.69
CA GLU A 412 54.83 33.53 7.41
C GLU A 412 54.78 32.68 8.68
N VAL A 413 53.90 31.68 8.69
CA VAL A 413 53.90 30.66 9.73
C VAL A 413 55.08 29.75 9.43
N THR A 414 56.11 29.83 10.28
CA THR A 414 57.27 28.95 10.18
C THR A 414 56.88 27.49 10.42
N PRO A 415 57.57 26.50 9.81
CA PRO A 415 57.27 25.08 10.00
C PRO A 415 57.17 24.64 11.47
N ASP A 416 57.86 25.34 12.38
CA ASP A 416 57.85 25.08 13.81
C ASP A 416 56.52 25.49 14.49
N GLN A 417 55.84 26.53 14.01
CA GLN A 417 54.51 26.92 14.50
C GLN A 417 53.41 25.96 14.03
N PHE A 418 53.60 25.30 12.88
CA PHE A 418 52.70 24.25 12.42
C PHE A 418 52.82 22.98 13.27
N LEU A 419 54.05 22.62 13.67
CA LEU A 419 54.31 21.47 14.53
C LEU A 419 53.78 21.68 15.97
N ALA A 420 53.89 22.90 16.52
CA ALA A 420 53.37 23.21 17.86
C ALA A 420 51.84 23.13 17.98
N ASN A 421 51.10 23.37 16.89
CA ASN A 421 49.63 23.26 16.86
C ASN A 421 49.13 21.83 16.57
N SER A 422 50.02 20.90 16.23
CA SER A 422 49.66 19.53 15.86
C SER A 422 49.57 18.56 17.04
N GLY A 423 49.92 18.99 18.26
CA GLY A 423 49.80 18.19 19.48
C GLY A 423 50.69 16.94 19.53
N VAL A 424 51.71 16.85 18.68
CA VAL A 424 52.65 15.72 18.69
C VAL A 424 53.91 16.11 19.46
N ASP A 425 54.03 15.60 20.68
CA ASP A 425 55.22 15.78 21.52
C ASP A 425 56.31 14.79 21.09
N ASN A 426 57.53 15.30 20.87
CA ASN A 426 58.63 14.55 20.29
C ASN A 426 59.82 14.57 21.25
N THR A 427 59.84 13.65 22.20
CA THR A 427 61.08 13.27 22.91
C THR A 427 61.29 11.75 22.82
N PRO A 428 62.52 11.29 22.51
CA PRO A 428 62.77 9.92 22.08
C PRO A 428 63.11 9.00 23.26
N VAL A 429 62.50 7.81 23.31
CA VAL A 429 63.02 6.68 24.08
C VAL A 429 62.96 5.40 23.24
N SER A 430 64.11 4.73 23.23
CA SER A 430 64.48 3.51 22.53
C SER A 430 63.78 2.25 23.04
N ASP A 431 63.48 1.36 22.09
CA ASP A 431 63.48 -0.11 22.14
C ASP A 431 63.03 -0.81 23.44
N THR A 432 61.87 -1.48 23.36
CA THR A 432 61.77 -2.95 23.23
C THR A 432 60.30 -3.42 23.27
N THR A 433 59.88 -4.24 22.28
CA THR A 433 58.71 -5.15 22.26
C THR A 433 57.31 -4.50 22.41
N ASP A 434 56.31 -4.66 21.54
CA ASP A 434 55.94 -5.72 20.60
C ASP A 434 55.29 -5.13 19.35
N MET A 435 55.83 -5.48 18.18
CA MET A 435 55.08 -5.50 16.93
C MET A 435 55.00 -6.95 16.47
N ALA A 436 53.81 -7.53 16.59
CA ALA A 436 53.41 -8.68 15.80
C ALA A 436 52.13 -8.28 15.05
N GLU A 437 52.36 -7.86 13.82
CA GLU A 437 51.57 -8.23 12.65
C GLU A 437 50.06 -7.93 12.69
N THR A 438 49.74 -6.68 12.35
CA THR A 438 48.58 -6.39 11.48
C THR A 438 48.76 -7.10 10.13
N LEU A 439 48.24 -8.33 10.05
CA LEU A 439 47.91 -9.04 8.82
C LEU A 439 46.41 -9.38 8.85
N ASP A 440 45.66 -8.58 8.10
CA ASP A 440 44.53 -8.96 7.25
C ASP A 440 43.58 -10.08 7.71
N PHE A 441 42.43 -9.67 8.25
CA PHE A 441 41.15 -10.25 7.83
C PHE A 441 40.27 -9.11 7.33
N GLY A 442 40.31 -8.90 6.02
CA GLY A 442 39.51 -7.91 5.33
C GLY A 442 38.00 -8.07 5.52
N SER A 443 37.32 -7.01 5.11
CA SER A 443 35.91 -6.94 4.74
C SER A 443 34.87 -7.00 5.87
N ILE A 444 33.91 -6.10 5.73
CA ILE A 444 32.66 -5.97 6.50
C ILE A 444 31.67 -7.12 6.20
N ILE A 445 32.13 -8.33 5.85
CA ILE A 445 31.25 -9.41 5.36
C ILE A 445 31.49 -10.71 6.16
N ASP A 446 30.38 -11.27 6.63
CA ASP A 446 30.17 -12.56 7.32
C ASP A 446 30.39 -12.67 8.84
N ARG A 447 29.53 -11.98 9.61
CA ARG A 447 29.29 -12.29 11.04
C ARG A 447 28.32 -13.47 11.24
N VAL A 448 28.52 -14.58 10.53
CA VAL A 448 27.71 -15.80 10.71
C VAL A 448 28.60 -16.98 11.04
N LEU A 449 28.58 -17.40 12.31
CA LEU A 449 29.26 -18.60 12.75
C LEU A 449 28.38 -19.83 12.45
N LYS A 450 28.86 -20.71 11.57
CA LYS A 450 28.23 -22.01 11.32
C LYS A 450 28.74 -22.99 12.37
N TRP A 451 27.86 -23.45 13.26
CA TRP A 451 28.23 -24.40 14.31
C TRP A 451 27.14 -25.47 14.46
N GLN A 452 27.52 -26.74 14.28
CA GLN A 452 26.63 -27.91 14.35
C GLN A 452 25.31 -27.77 13.55
N GLY A 453 25.39 -27.18 12.36
CA GLY A 453 24.21 -26.96 11.51
C GLY A 453 23.39 -25.71 11.84
N LEU A 454 23.64 -25.07 12.99
CA LEU A 454 23.10 -23.75 13.32
C LEU A 454 23.89 -22.64 12.61
N SER A 455 23.18 -21.57 12.26
CA SER A 455 23.80 -20.35 11.74
C SER A 455 23.66 -19.27 12.81
N ILE A 456 24.75 -18.88 13.45
CA ILE A 456 24.75 -17.95 14.59
C ILE A 456 25.18 -16.57 14.09
N GLY A 457 24.31 -15.57 14.19
CA GLY A 457 24.67 -14.18 13.93
C GLY A 457 25.44 -13.62 15.11
N VAL A 458 26.76 -13.44 15.00
CA VAL A 458 27.59 -12.93 16.10
C VAL A 458 27.53 -11.40 16.12
N GLU A 459 26.96 -10.81 17.16
CA GLU A 459 26.81 -9.35 17.26
C GLU A 459 27.96 -8.69 18.02
N TYR A 460 28.42 -9.32 19.10
CA TYR A 460 29.51 -8.83 19.93
C TYR A 460 30.52 -9.94 20.19
N LEU A 461 31.80 -9.63 20.01
CA LEU A 461 32.90 -10.51 20.40
C LEU A 461 33.21 -10.35 21.89
N PRO A 462 33.82 -11.37 22.53
CA PRO A 462 34.39 -11.25 23.86
C PRO A 462 35.23 -9.97 24.00
N GLY A 463 34.99 -9.20 25.07
CA GLY A 463 35.68 -7.95 25.37
C GLY A 463 35.09 -6.69 24.74
N MET A 464 34.09 -6.80 23.85
CA MET A 464 33.37 -5.63 23.29
C MET A 464 32.39 -5.03 24.30
N VAL A 465 32.12 -3.73 24.17
CA VAL A 465 31.11 -3.02 24.98
C VAL A 465 29.76 -3.06 24.26
N ARG A 466 28.77 -3.66 24.90
CA ARG A 466 27.36 -3.60 24.47
C ARG A 466 26.79 -2.24 24.87
N PHE A 467 26.06 -1.60 23.95
CA PHE A 467 25.47 -0.25 24.12
C PHE A 467 26.47 0.86 24.56
N PRO A 468 27.54 1.12 23.79
CA PRO A 468 28.51 2.16 24.14
C PRO A 468 27.82 3.53 24.27
N GLY A 469 28.04 4.23 25.38
CA GLY A 469 27.46 5.55 25.66
C GLY A 469 26.06 5.56 26.31
N ARG A 470 25.44 4.40 26.58
CA ARG A 470 24.19 4.31 27.35
C ARG A 470 24.45 4.01 28.82
N ARG A 471 23.48 4.35 29.69
CA ARG A 471 23.52 4.06 31.14
C ARG A 471 23.64 2.56 31.45
N THR A 472 23.25 1.70 30.50
CA THR A 472 23.33 0.24 30.54
C THR A 472 24.55 -0.34 29.81
N SER A 473 25.55 0.48 29.50
CA SER A 473 26.76 0.00 28.81
C SER A 473 27.51 -1.05 29.64
N LYS A 474 27.87 -2.17 29.03
CA LYS A 474 28.58 -3.27 29.70
C LYS A 474 29.60 -3.91 28.78
N LYS A 475 30.82 -4.14 29.30
CA LYS A 475 31.85 -4.92 28.62
C LYS A 475 31.54 -6.41 28.78
N LEU A 476 31.26 -7.09 27.68
CA LEU A 476 30.96 -8.52 27.65
C LEU A 476 32.26 -9.33 27.80
N ARG A 477 32.20 -10.46 28.49
CA ARG A 477 33.29 -11.44 28.60
C ARG A 477 33.07 -12.60 27.65
N SER A 478 31.81 -12.90 27.34
CA SER A 478 31.41 -13.90 26.34
C SER A 478 31.13 -13.26 24.99
N GLY A 479 31.14 -14.05 23.92
CA GLY A 479 30.54 -13.62 22.65
C GLY A 479 29.02 -13.59 22.80
N TYR A 480 28.34 -12.70 22.08
CA TYR A 480 26.88 -12.58 22.13
C TYR A 480 26.32 -12.41 20.72
N GLY A 481 25.16 -13.01 20.49
CA GLY A 481 24.45 -12.94 19.23
C GLY A 481 23.16 -13.73 19.28
N HIS A 482 22.65 -14.10 18.10
CA HIS A 482 21.37 -14.80 17.97
C HIS A 482 21.48 -16.01 17.03
N ILE A 483 20.64 -17.03 17.26
CA ILE A 483 20.55 -18.21 16.40
C ILE A 483 19.62 -17.88 15.22
N ARG A 484 20.18 -17.74 14.02
CA ARG A 484 19.43 -17.34 12.82
C ARG A 484 18.46 -18.41 12.37
N GLY A 485 17.23 -17.99 12.08
CA GLY A 485 16.14 -18.87 11.66
C GLY A 485 15.41 -19.53 12.84
N TYR A 486 15.75 -19.17 14.08
CA TYR A 486 15.08 -19.65 15.28
C TYR A 486 14.53 -18.45 16.07
N VAL A 487 13.24 -18.48 16.40
CA VAL A 487 12.49 -17.36 16.98
C VAL A 487 11.85 -17.78 18.29
N GLY A 488 11.99 -16.95 19.32
CA GLY A 488 11.44 -17.13 20.66
C GLY A 488 9.92 -16.90 20.74
N ALA A 489 9.38 -16.97 21.95
CA ALA A 489 7.95 -16.79 22.22
C ALA A 489 7.48 -15.34 22.04
N ASP A 490 8.41 -14.39 22.02
CA ASP A 490 8.25 -12.94 21.87
C ASP A 490 8.46 -12.45 20.42
N ASP A 491 8.55 -13.38 19.46
CA ASP A 491 8.88 -13.11 18.05
C ASP A 491 10.29 -12.49 17.83
N GLU A 492 11.18 -12.48 18.84
CA GLU A 492 12.59 -12.10 18.70
C GLU A 492 13.48 -13.31 18.38
N ALA A 493 14.67 -13.07 17.82
CA ALA A 493 15.60 -14.15 17.51
C ALA A 493 16.13 -14.78 18.80
N LEU A 494 16.28 -16.11 18.84
CA LEU A 494 16.79 -16.79 20.04
C LEU A 494 18.20 -16.31 20.38
N ASP A 495 18.31 -15.61 21.50
CA ASP A 495 19.56 -15.05 21.99
C ASP A 495 20.50 -16.12 22.52
N CYS A 496 21.80 -15.93 22.24
CA CYS A 496 22.82 -16.85 22.69
C CYS A 496 24.12 -16.17 23.13
N TYR A 497 24.75 -16.78 24.14
CA TYR A 497 26.12 -16.51 24.54
C TYR A 497 27.04 -17.59 24.00
N LEU A 498 28.16 -17.16 23.45
CA LEU A 498 29.14 -18.02 22.80
C LEU A 498 30.37 -18.16 23.69
N TYR A 499 30.77 -19.40 23.92
CA TYR A 499 32.05 -19.69 24.53
C TYR A 499 33.18 -19.06 23.67
N PRO A 500 34.12 -18.30 24.25
CA PRO A 500 35.21 -17.66 23.49
C PRO A 500 36.00 -18.64 22.60
N GLY A 501 36.15 -19.90 23.02
CA GLY A 501 36.81 -20.92 22.22
C GLY A 501 36.08 -21.33 20.94
N LEU A 502 34.76 -21.08 20.82
CA LEU A 502 34.02 -21.29 19.56
C LEU A 502 34.38 -20.26 18.47
N LEU A 503 35.03 -19.16 18.87
CA LEU A 503 35.49 -18.08 17.99
C LEU A 503 36.99 -18.19 17.69
N ASN A 504 37.60 -19.38 17.92
CA ASN A 504 39.04 -19.64 17.84
C ASN A 504 39.92 -18.79 18.78
N LEU A 505 39.38 -18.33 19.91
CA LEU A 505 40.12 -17.48 20.87
C LEU A 505 40.80 -18.26 22.00
N GLU A 506 40.30 -19.45 22.40
CA GLU A 506 40.94 -20.36 23.36
C GLU A 506 40.59 -21.84 23.09
N PRO A 507 41.50 -22.81 23.34
CA PRO A 507 41.17 -24.24 23.27
C PRO A 507 40.31 -24.70 24.45
N GLY A 508 39.26 -25.51 24.20
CA GLY A 508 38.43 -26.10 25.27
C GLY A 508 36.91 -26.13 25.06
N GLY A 509 36.41 -25.78 23.86
CA GLY A 509 34.99 -25.82 23.55
C GLY A 509 34.40 -27.23 23.55
N SER A 510 33.12 -27.34 23.91
CA SER A 510 32.33 -28.57 23.86
C SER A 510 31.18 -28.44 22.84
N ASP A 511 30.60 -29.57 22.50
CA ASP A 511 29.45 -29.67 21.60
C ASP A 511 28.09 -29.45 22.29
N ALA A 512 28.10 -29.12 23.58
CA ALA A 512 26.89 -29.00 24.39
C ALA A 512 26.16 -27.65 24.21
N VAL A 513 24.82 -27.70 24.39
CA VAL A 513 23.92 -26.55 24.40
C VAL A 513 23.20 -26.52 25.75
N TYR A 514 23.25 -25.37 26.42
CA TYR A 514 22.50 -25.16 27.66
C TYR A 514 21.45 -24.08 27.47
N GLU A 515 20.25 -24.32 27.98
CA GLU A 515 19.16 -23.36 27.98
C GLU A 515 19.03 -22.76 29.38
N VAL A 516 19.08 -21.42 29.44
CA VAL A 516 18.84 -20.64 30.66
C VAL A 516 17.44 -20.07 30.58
N ARG A 517 16.65 -20.32 31.63
CA ARG A 517 15.36 -19.66 31.82
C ARG A 517 15.61 -18.29 32.44
N GLN A 518 15.44 -17.22 31.67
CA GLN A 518 15.57 -15.86 32.18
C GLN A 518 14.28 -15.41 32.86
N LEU A 519 14.42 -14.67 33.95
CA LEU A 519 13.30 -14.06 34.67
C LEU A 519 13.32 -12.55 34.48
N SER A 520 12.15 -11.90 34.51
CA SER A 520 12.00 -10.45 34.52
C SER A 520 12.30 -9.87 35.91
N ASP A 521 12.30 -8.54 36.03
CA ASP A 521 12.46 -7.84 37.32
C ASP A 521 11.40 -8.26 38.36
N ASP A 522 10.20 -8.66 37.91
CA ASP A 522 9.08 -9.10 38.74
C ASP A 522 9.15 -10.60 39.12
N GLY A 523 10.16 -11.32 38.62
CA GLY A 523 10.37 -12.75 38.88
C GLY A 523 9.54 -13.68 37.99
N ASP A 524 8.78 -13.13 37.04
CA ASP A 524 8.06 -13.89 36.03
C ASP A 524 9.02 -14.37 34.92
N PHE A 525 8.58 -15.37 34.15
CA PHE A 525 9.33 -15.83 33.00
C PHE A 525 9.38 -14.75 31.92
N ASP A 526 10.59 -14.48 31.42
CA ASP A 526 10.86 -13.49 30.38
C ASP A 526 11.16 -14.20 29.06
N GLU A 527 12.35 -14.78 28.94
CA GLU A 527 12.82 -15.43 27.71
C GLU A 527 13.75 -16.63 28.00
N HIS A 528 14.05 -17.40 26.96
CA HIS A 528 15.09 -18.42 27.01
C HIS A 528 16.38 -17.89 26.37
N LYS A 529 17.50 -17.99 27.09
CA LYS A 529 18.84 -17.68 26.54
C LYS A 529 19.69 -18.93 26.42
N TYR A 530 20.42 -19.06 25.32
CA TYR A 530 21.20 -20.26 25.04
C TYR A 530 22.70 -20.04 25.26
N MET A 531 23.36 -20.98 25.94
CA MET A 531 24.80 -20.99 26.14
C MET A 531 25.40 -22.06 25.22
N LEU A 532 26.16 -21.62 24.21
CA LEU A 532 26.71 -22.50 23.17
C LEU A 532 28.22 -22.71 23.37
N GLY A 533 28.66 -23.97 23.35
CA GLY A 533 30.09 -24.29 23.35
C GLY A 533 30.74 -24.54 24.71
N TYR A 534 29.97 -24.43 25.79
CA TYR A 534 30.49 -24.52 27.15
C TYR A 534 30.72 -25.97 27.56
N GLY A 535 31.81 -26.25 28.29
CA GLY A 535 32.24 -27.61 28.61
C GLY A 535 31.31 -28.40 29.53
N ASN A 536 30.55 -27.71 30.39
CA ASN A 536 29.60 -28.29 31.32
C ASN A 536 28.60 -27.23 31.81
N ILE A 537 27.53 -27.68 32.47
CA ILE A 537 26.44 -26.84 32.98
C ILE A 537 26.90 -25.81 34.02
N ASP A 538 27.90 -26.13 34.86
CA ASP A 538 28.40 -25.21 35.89
C ASP A 538 29.18 -24.05 35.26
N VAL A 539 29.99 -24.32 34.24
CA VAL A 539 30.71 -23.30 33.48
C VAL A 539 29.74 -22.42 32.70
N ALA A 540 28.73 -23.00 32.06
CA ALA A 540 27.68 -22.25 31.36
C ALA A 540 26.90 -21.34 32.33
N ARG A 541 26.53 -21.87 33.50
CA ARG A 541 25.86 -21.10 34.57
C ARG A 541 26.71 -19.92 35.04
N GLN A 542 27.99 -20.16 35.32
CA GLN A 542 28.90 -19.10 35.76
C GLN A 542 29.09 -18.03 34.70
N ALA A 543 29.20 -18.42 33.42
CA ALA A 543 29.30 -17.48 32.32
C ALA A 543 28.05 -16.60 32.22
N TYR A 544 26.85 -17.17 32.33
CA TYR A 544 25.60 -16.41 32.33
C TYR A 544 25.52 -15.42 33.50
N LEU A 545 25.81 -15.87 34.72
CA LEU A 545 25.77 -15.04 35.94
C LEU A 545 26.83 -13.93 35.97
N GLN A 546 27.86 -14.01 35.11
CA GLN A 546 28.79 -12.89 34.91
C GLN A 546 28.21 -11.81 33.98
N GLU A 547 27.31 -12.20 33.06
CA GLU A 547 26.70 -11.31 32.09
C GLU A 547 25.36 -10.72 32.55
N MET A 548 24.61 -11.43 33.40
CA MET A 548 23.33 -10.98 33.95
C MET A 548 23.30 -11.00 35.48
N PRO A 549 22.55 -10.09 36.15
CA PRO A 549 22.35 -10.15 37.59
C PRO A 549 21.66 -11.47 37.99
N GLY A 550 22.01 -12.00 39.15
CA GLY A 550 21.47 -13.29 39.62
C GLY A 550 19.96 -13.33 39.83
N SER A 551 19.28 -12.18 39.94
CA SER A 551 17.81 -12.09 39.99
C SER A 551 17.14 -12.55 38.69
N PHE A 552 17.81 -12.41 37.55
CA PHE A 552 17.32 -12.80 36.23
C PHE A 552 17.56 -14.28 35.92
N PHE A 553 18.03 -15.08 36.88
CA PHE A 553 18.36 -16.48 36.68
C PHE A 553 17.27 -17.40 37.23
N GLY A 554 16.46 -17.97 36.34
CA GLY A 554 15.37 -18.90 36.66
C GLY A 554 15.73 -20.39 36.57
N GLY A 555 16.98 -20.72 36.27
CA GLY A 555 17.49 -22.08 36.13
C GLY A 555 18.22 -22.32 34.81
N ILE A 556 19.01 -23.39 34.75
CA ILE A 556 19.72 -23.82 33.55
C ILE A 556 19.57 -25.33 33.39
N ILE A 557 19.37 -25.79 32.16
CA ILE A 557 19.29 -27.21 31.80
C ILE A 557 20.15 -27.47 30.57
N GLU A 558 20.62 -28.70 30.42
CA GLU A 558 21.23 -29.16 29.18
C GLU A 558 20.14 -29.57 28.20
N VAL A 559 20.23 -29.09 26.96
CA VAL A 559 19.25 -29.35 25.91
C VAL A 559 19.93 -29.93 24.67
N THR A 560 19.15 -30.58 23.82
CA THR A 560 19.65 -31.15 22.56
C THR A 560 19.39 -30.18 21.41
N LEU A 561 20.19 -30.21 20.35
CA LEU A 561 19.89 -29.41 19.15
C LEU A 561 18.49 -29.71 18.58
N SER A 562 18.01 -30.95 18.71
CA SER A 562 16.67 -31.33 18.28
C SER A 562 15.56 -30.59 19.02
N SER A 563 15.77 -30.18 20.28
CA SER A 563 14.76 -29.38 21.00
C SER A 563 14.73 -27.93 20.53
N LEU A 564 15.77 -27.43 19.85
CA LEU A 564 15.73 -26.11 19.23
C LEU A 564 14.86 -26.09 17.97
N GLU A 565 14.66 -27.22 17.29
CA GLU A 565 13.85 -27.28 16.06
C GLU A 565 12.40 -26.81 16.26
N GLN A 566 11.87 -26.89 17.47
CA GLN A 566 10.53 -26.34 17.79
C GLN A 566 10.45 -24.81 17.56
N TYR A 567 11.58 -24.12 17.61
CA TYR A 567 11.70 -22.67 17.39
C TYR A 567 12.09 -22.31 15.95
N ARG A 568 12.34 -23.31 15.08
CA ARG A 568 12.82 -23.08 13.71
C ARG A 568 11.70 -22.57 12.82
N ARG A 569 11.85 -21.36 12.27
CA ARG A 569 10.98 -20.84 11.21
C ARG A 569 11.67 -21.08 9.86
N GLN A 570 11.04 -21.90 9.00
CA GLN A 570 11.54 -22.11 7.65
C GLN A 570 11.50 -20.79 6.87
N PRO A 571 12.51 -20.46 6.05
CA PRO A 571 12.37 -19.41 5.06
C PRO A 571 11.22 -19.78 4.12
N LEU A 572 10.26 -18.87 3.91
CA LEU A 572 9.18 -18.95 2.91
C LEU A 572 9.78 -19.47 1.58
N ASN A 573 9.57 -20.75 1.26
CA ASN A 573 9.79 -21.24 -0.09
C ASN A 573 8.67 -20.69 -0.98
N LEU A 574 9.00 -19.75 -1.86
CA LEU A 574 8.17 -19.46 -3.02
C LEU A 574 8.10 -20.72 -3.90
N SER A 575 6.87 -21.11 -4.25
CA SER A 575 6.46 -22.25 -5.09
C SER A 575 6.38 -23.62 -4.39
N THR A 576 5.16 -24.06 -4.13
CA THR A 576 4.45 -25.04 -4.99
C THR A 576 3.01 -25.10 -4.49
N SER A 577 2.07 -24.80 -5.38
CA SER A 577 0.64 -24.96 -5.17
C SER A 577 0.30 -26.42 -4.86
N GLN A 578 -0.14 -26.71 -3.64
CA GLN A 578 -0.95 -27.88 -3.36
C GLN A 578 -2.29 -27.42 -2.80
N SER A 579 -3.32 -27.62 -3.61
CA SER A 579 -4.73 -27.41 -3.30
C SER A 579 -5.15 -28.27 -2.11
N LEU A 580 -5.84 -27.65 -1.15
CA LEU A 580 -6.62 -28.36 -0.13
C LEU A 580 -8.13 -28.18 -0.40
N PRO A 581 -8.94 -29.20 -0.07
CA PRO A 581 -10.33 -29.31 -0.51
C PRO A 581 -11.27 -28.41 0.32
N ILE A 582 -12.19 -27.74 -0.38
CA ILE A 582 -13.27 -26.97 0.23
C ILE A 582 -14.32 -27.95 0.77
N ALA A 583 -14.45 -28.03 2.08
CA ALA A 583 -15.56 -28.71 2.73
C ALA A 583 -16.73 -27.75 2.91
N SER A 584 -17.84 -28.11 2.28
CA SER A 584 -19.20 -27.60 2.41
C SER A 584 -19.75 -27.76 3.83
N ASN A 585 -20.37 -26.69 4.36
CA ASN A 585 -21.76 -26.67 4.84
C ASN A 585 -22.05 -25.35 5.59
N PHE A 586 -22.94 -24.53 5.02
CA PHE A 586 -23.62 -23.44 5.70
C PHE A 586 -25.13 -23.58 5.46
N THR A 587 -25.88 -23.66 6.56
CA THR A 587 -27.32 -23.39 6.70
C THR A 587 -27.43 -22.60 7.99
N GLU A 588 -28.28 -21.60 8.19
CA GLU A 588 -29.34 -20.94 7.41
C GLU A 588 -29.43 -19.54 8.04
N LEU A 589 -29.46 -18.48 7.23
CA LEU A 589 -29.82 -17.12 7.66
C LEU A 589 -30.76 -16.54 6.60
N GLU A 590 -31.71 -15.72 7.05
CA GLU A 590 -32.93 -15.32 6.34
C GLU A 590 -32.71 -14.91 4.87
N LYS A 591 -33.48 -15.53 3.97
CA LYS A 591 -33.35 -15.41 2.51
C LYS A 591 -33.82 -14.03 2.03
N ASP A 592 -32.90 -13.29 1.42
CA ASP A 592 -33.15 -12.02 0.76
C ASP A 592 -33.88 -12.23 -0.59
N GLY A 593 -34.42 -11.17 -1.18
CA GLY A 593 -35.17 -11.23 -2.45
C GLY A 593 -34.39 -11.93 -3.58
N ILE A 594 -33.09 -11.69 -3.63
CA ILE A 594 -32.14 -12.28 -4.59
C ILE A 594 -31.94 -13.79 -4.35
N ASP A 595 -31.98 -14.26 -3.10
CA ASP A 595 -31.83 -15.68 -2.76
C ASP A 595 -33.02 -16.51 -3.24
N ARG A 596 -34.24 -15.93 -3.20
CA ARG A 596 -35.45 -16.58 -3.75
C ARG A 596 -35.39 -16.73 -5.26
N TYR A 597 -34.87 -15.74 -5.99
CA TYR A 597 -34.70 -15.84 -7.43
C TYR A 597 -33.58 -16.82 -7.81
N THR A 598 -32.50 -16.86 -7.03
CA THR A 598 -31.41 -17.83 -7.20
C THR A 598 -31.90 -19.27 -6.97
N GLU A 599 -32.75 -19.49 -5.98
CA GLU A 599 -33.35 -20.82 -5.72
C GLU A 599 -34.38 -21.22 -6.79
N GLN A 600 -35.17 -20.27 -7.32
CA GLN A 600 -36.05 -20.53 -8.46
C GLN A 600 -35.29 -20.80 -9.75
N LEU A 601 -34.19 -20.07 -9.98
CA LEU A 601 -33.29 -20.28 -11.10
C LEU A 601 -32.72 -21.69 -11.04
N ALA A 602 -32.13 -22.07 -9.90
CA ALA A 602 -31.59 -23.40 -9.69
C ALA A 602 -32.64 -24.51 -9.92
N LYS A 603 -33.89 -24.34 -9.46
CA LYS A 603 -34.98 -25.30 -9.70
C LYS A 603 -35.39 -25.39 -11.17
N ARG A 604 -35.33 -24.28 -11.93
CA ARG A 604 -35.70 -24.25 -13.35
C ARG A 604 -34.59 -24.74 -14.28
N THR A 605 -33.32 -24.53 -13.90
CA THR A 605 -32.15 -24.99 -14.67
C THR A 605 -31.74 -26.42 -14.32
N ALA A 606 -32.07 -26.92 -13.13
CA ALA A 606 -31.77 -28.28 -12.68
C ALA A 606 -32.13 -29.37 -13.72
N PRO A 607 -33.37 -29.46 -14.26
CA PRO A 607 -33.69 -30.50 -15.24
C PRO A 607 -32.90 -30.41 -16.55
N ILE A 608 -32.44 -29.21 -16.93
CA ILE A 608 -31.60 -29.00 -18.13
C ILE A 608 -30.18 -29.49 -17.87
N ILE A 609 -29.62 -29.11 -16.71
CA ILE A 609 -28.27 -29.53 -16.29
C ILE A 609 -28.23 -31.03 -16.02
N ASP A 610 -29.25 -31.59 -15.35
CA ASP A 610 -29.36 -33.02 -15.09
C ASP A 610 -29.43 -33.83 -16.39
N SER A 611 -30.14 -33.30 -17.40
CA SER A 611 -30.15 -33.89 -18.74
C SER A 611 -28.76 -33.89 -19.40
N TRP A 612 -28.00 -32.79 -19.29
CA TRP A 612 -26.63 -32.74 -19.80
C TRP A 612 -25.71 -33.71 -19.06
N VAL A 613 -25.86 -33.81 -17.73
CA VAL A 613 -25.05 -34.70 -16.89
C VAL A 613 -25.34 -36.17 -17.23
N GLU A 614 -26.59 -36.55 -17.45
CA GLU A 614 -26.93 -37.92 -17.88
C GLU A 614 -26.42 -38.22 -19.28
N GLN A 615 -26.51 -37.29 -20.23
CA GLN A 615 -25.95 -37.48 -21.57
C GLN A 615 -24.41 -37.65 -21.54
N VAL A 616 -23.71 -36.88 -20.71
CA VAL A 616 -22.26 -37.03 -20.51
C VAL A 616 -21.94 -38.34 -19.78
N ARG A 617 -22.75 -38.74 -18.79
CA ARG A 617 -22.58 -40.00 -18.06
C ARG A 617 -22.80 -41.20 -18.98
N ASP A 618 -23.80 -41.18 -19.85
CA ASP A 618 -24.05 -42.22 -20.84
C ASP A 618 -22.94 -42.30 -21.90
N ALA A 619 -22.38 -41.15 -22.31
CA ALA A 619 -21.23 -41.11 -23.21
C ALA A 619 -20.02 -41.82 -22.61
N ILE A 620 -19.78 -41.60 -21.32
CA ILE A 620 -18.68 -42.22 -20.57
C ILE A 620 -18.97 -43.70 -20.31
N ALA A 621 -20.18 -44.06 -19.89
CA ALA A 621 -20.55 -45.43 -19.56
C ALA A 621 -20.53 -46.38 -20.77
N ASN A 622 -20.86 -45.86 -21.96
CA ASN A 622 -20.84 -46.64 -23.20
C ASN A 622 -19.48 -46.62 -23.93
N SER A 623 -18.44 -46.08 -23.29
CA SER A 623 -17.08 -46.03 -23.84
C SER A 623 -16.20 -47.10 -23.22
N SER A 624 -15.47 -47.82 -24.06
CA SER A 624 -14.64 -48.93 -23.62
C SER A 624 -13.25 -48.50 -23.12
N ASN A 625 -12.84 -47.26 -23.44
CA ASN A 625 -11.58 -46.66 -23.02
C ASN A 625 -11.67 -45.13 -22.98
N PHE A 626 -10.68 -44.51 -22.33
CA PHE A 626 -10.66 -43.06 -22.08
C PHE A 626 -10.60 -42.20 -23.34
N ALA A 627 -9.89 -42.65 -24.39
CA ALA A 627 -9.81 -41.93 -25.66
C ALA A 627 -11.16 -41.90 -26.39
N GLU A 628 -11.89 -43.01 -26.35
CA GLU A 628 -13.24 -43.13 -26.91
C GLU A 628 -14.26 -42.26 -26.13
N ALA A 629 -14.16 -42.21 -24.80
CA ALA A 629 -14.99 -41.35 -23.97
C ALA A 629 -14.75 -39.86 -24.30
N GLN A 630 -13.49 -39.47 -24.49
CA GLN A 630 -13.13 -38.10 -24.84
C GLN A 630 -13.69 -37.71 -26.21
N GLU A 631 -13.57 -38.56 -27.21
CA GLU A 631 -14.07 -38.29 -28.57
C GLU A 631 -15.61 -38.20 -28.60
N ARG A 632 -16.31 -39.05 -27.85
CA ARG A 632 -17.77 -39.00 -27.74
C ARG A 632 -18.28 -37.78 -26.98
N ILE A 633 -17.59 -37.33 -25.93
CA ILE A 633 -17.95 -36.09 -25.22
C ILE A 633 -17.76 -34.88 -26.13
N ILE A 634 -16.71 -34.85 -26.96
CA ILE A 634 -16.49 -33.77 -27.92
C ILE A 634 -17.59 -33.75 -28.99
N GLN A 635 -18.04 -34.92 -29.45
CA GLN A 635 -19.14 -35.03 -30.41
C GLN A 635 -20.52 -34.66 -29.83
N LEU A 636 -20.72 -34.78 -28.52
CA LEU A 636 -21.96 -34.37 -27.85
C LEU A 636 -22.07 -32.86 -27.65
N TYR A 637 -20.95 -32.14 -27.62
CA TYR A 637 -20.91 -30.70 -27.35
C TYR A 637 -21.84 -29.84 -28.25
N PRO A 638 -22.00 -30.11 -29.56
CA PRO A 638 -22.92 -29.37 -30.43
C PRO A 638 -24.40 -29.67 -30.21
N ASP A 639 -24.72 -30.83 -29.60
CA ASP A 639 -26.09 -31.33 -29.44
C ASP A 639 -26.69 -31.03 -28.05
N LEU A 640 -25.88 -30.45 -27.14
CA LEU A 640 -26.38 -29.95 -25.86
C LEU A 640 -27.30 -28.74 -26.10
N ASP A 641 -28.54 -28.81 -25.60
CA ASP A 641 -29.52 -27.74 -25.77
C ASP A 641 -29.16 -26.49 -24.94
N THR A 642 -28.31 -25.63 -25.50
CA THR A 642 -27.89 -24.36 -24.91
C THR A 642 -28.99 -23.28 -24.99
N THR A 643 -30.01 -23.48 -25.83
CA THR A 643 -31.04 -22.47 -26.11
C THR A 643 -31.99 -22.34 -24.93
N SER A 644 -32.50 -23.47 -24.43
CA SER A 644 -33.38 -23.50 -23.27
C SER A 644 -32.70 -22.96 -22.00
N PHE A 645 -31.40 -23.22 -21.83
CA PHE A 645 -30.62 -22.67 -20.72
C PHE A 645 -30.44 -21.16 -20.86
N ALA A 646 -30.10 -20.67 -22.07
CA ALA A 646 -29.96 -19.24 -22.34
C ALA A 646 -31.28 -18.47 -22.14
N GLU A 647 -32.42 -19.05 -22.51
CA GLU A 647 -33.74 -18.43 -22.28
C GLU A 647 -34.08 -18.32 -20.79
N VAL A 648 -33.83 -19.37 -20.00
CA VAL A 648 -34.07 -19.35 -18.55
C VAL A 648 -33.13 -18.35 -17.86
N MET A 649 -31.86 -18.28 -18.25
CA MET A 649 -30.91 -17.29 -17.76
C MET A 649 -31.29 -15.86 -18.17
N GLY A 650 -31.75 -15.67 -19.41
CA GLY A 650 -32.22 -14.38 -19.91
C GLY A 650 -33.45 -13.87 -19.15
N GLN A 651 -34.44 -14.74 -18.90
CA GLN A 651 -35.61 -14.39 -18.09
C GLN A 651 -35.23 -14.07 -16.63
N ALA A 652 -34.26 -14.79 -16.07
CA ALA A 652 -33.79 -14.56 -14.71
C ALA A 652 -33.02 -13.25 -14.55
N LEU A 653 -32.21 -12.87 -15.55
CA LEU A 653 -31.55 -11.56 -15.59
C LEU A 653 -32.57 -10.42 -15.65
N ILE A 654 -33.59 -10.53 -16.51
CA ILE A 654 -34.67 -9.52 -16.61
C ILE A 654 -35.48 -9.43 -15.31
N ALA A 655 -35.82 -10.58 -14.71
CA ALA A 655 -36.56 -10.62 -13.44
C ALA A 655 -35.72 -10.06 -12.27
N SER A 656 -34.42 -10.36 -12.22
CA SER A 656 -33.50 -9.81 -11.23
C SER A 656 -33.32 -8.30 -11.40
N GLU A 657 -33.26 -7.80 -12.64
CA GLU A 657 -33.20 -6.36 -12.92
C GLU A 657 -34.50 -5.66 -12.49
N ALA A 658 -35.65 -6.26 -12.77
CA ALA A 658 -36.95 -5.73 -12.36
C ALA A 658 -37.14 -5.75 -10.83
N ALA A 659 -36.69 -6.81 -10.15
CA ALA A 659 -36.73 -6.93 -8.70
C ALA A 659 -35.82 -5.90 -8.02
N GLY A 660 -34.59 -5.73 -8.50
CA GLY A 660 -33.69 -4.70 -7.97
C GLY A 660 -34.22 -3.28 -8.20
N ARG A 661 -34.87 -3.02 -9.34
CA ARG A 661 -35.55 -1.73 -9.57
C ARG A 661 -36.73 -1.51 -8.62
N TRP A 662 -37.46 -2.57 -8.26
CA TRP A 662 -38.59 -2.49 -7.34
C TRP A 662 -38.15 -2.24 -5.90
N GLU A 663 -37.07 -2.87 -5.46
CA GLU A 663 -36.45 -2.71 -4.14
C GLU A 663 -35.92 -1.28 -3.94
N VAL A 664 -35.26 -0.71 -4.96
CA VAL A 664 -34.84 0.71 -4.97
C VAL A 664 -36.04 1.66 -4.91
N LEU A 665 -37.15 1.34 -5.59
CA LEU A 665 -38.38 2.15 -5.52
C LEU A 665 -39.08 2.07 -4.16
N GLU A 666 -38.93 0.95 -3.45
CA GLU A 666 -39.47 0.77 -2.10
C GLU A 666 -38.62 1.51 -1.05
N GLU A 667 -37.29 1.48 -1.21
CA GLU A 667 -36.35 2.23 -0.36
C GLU A 667 -36.50 3.75 -0.53
N VAL A 668 -36.73 4.22 -1.76
CA VAL A 668 -37.05 5.64 -2.06
C VAL A 668 -38.41 6.05 -1.47
N ARG A 669 -39.43 5.17 -1.52
CA ARG A 669 -40.72 5.43 -0.86
C ARG A 669 -40.63 5.42 0.67
N GLY A 670 -39.76 4.58 1.23
CA GLY A 670 -39.49 4.52 2.67
C GLY A 670 -38.82 5.80 3.17
N ALA A 671 -37.89 6.36 2.39
CA ALA A 671 -37.19 7.60 2.72
C ALA A 671 -38.12 8.85 2.72
N GLU A 672 -39.08 8.95 1.80
CA GLU A 672 -40.06 10.06 1.76
C GLU A 672 -41.03 10.05 2.96
N PHE A 673 -41.37 8.88 3.50
CA PHE A 673 -42.24 8.77 4.68
C PHE A 673 -41.53 9.22 5.97
N VAL A 674 -40.24 8.89 6.12
CA VAL A 674 -39.45 9.24 7.31
C VAL A 674 -39.18 10.75 7.40
N GLU A 675 -38.92 11.43 6.28
CA GLU A 675 -38.73 12.90 6.29
C GLU A 675 -40.00 13.67 6.69
N SER A 676 -41.19 13.18 6.31
CA SER A 676 -42.47 13.83 6.62
C SER A 676 -42.82 13.81 8.12
N GLU A 677 -42.47 12.74 8.84
CA GLU A 677 -42.71 12.64 10.29
C GLU A 677 -41.70 13.47 11.10
N THR A 678 -40.45 13.56 10.66
CA THR A 678 -39.43 14.38 11.34
C THR A 678 -39.70 15.89 11.24
N ILE A 679 -40.28 16.38 10.14
CA ILE A 679 -40.65 17.79 9.98
C ILE A 679 -41.88 18.15 10.85
N SER A 680 -42.81 17.21 11.03
CA SER A 680 -43.96 17.34 11.94
C SER A 680 -43.54 17.45 13.42
N PHE A 681 -42.56 16.64 13.84
CA PHE A 681 -42.12 16.59 15.24
C PHE A 681 -41.28 17.82 15.66
N ALA A 682 -40.50 18.39 14.73
CA ALA A 682 -39.67 19.57 15.00
C ALA A 682 -40.48 20.89 15.11
N ALA A 683 -41.63 20.99 14.41
CA ALA A 683 -42.52 22.16 14.49
C ALA A 683 -43.32 22.24 15.82
N SER A 684 -43.54 21.10 16.50
CA SER A 684 -44.28 21.01 17.76
C SER A 684 -43.49 21.54 18.98
N LYS A 685 -42.15 21.41 18.98
CA LYS A 685 -41.31 21.79 20.13
C LYS A 685 -40.96 23.30 20.21
N LYS A 686 -41.10 24.08 19.13
CA LYS A 686 -40.84 25.54 19.14
C LYS A 686 -42.05 26.41 19.52
N LYS A 687 -43.23 25.83 19.78
CA LYS A 687 -44.47 26.57 20.09
C LYS A 687 -44.89 26.60 21.56
N LYS A 688 -44.11 26.04 22.49
CA LYS A 688 -44.41 26.03 23.94
C LYS A 688 -43.29 26.67 24.76
N GLN A 689 -43.07 27.98 24.59
CA GLN A 689 -42.45 28.84 25.61
C GLN A 689 -42.64 30.31 25.21
N LEU A 690 -43.71 30.93 25.69
CA LEU A 690 -43.92 32.38 25.93
C LEU A 690 -45.35 32.55 26.51
N PRO A 691 -45.52 33.02 27.76
CA PRO A 691 -46.84 33.26 28.33
C PRO A 691 -47.37 34.66 27.97
N GLY A 692 -48.69 34.72 27.79
CA GLY A 692 -49.61 35.85 27.59
C GLY A 692 -49.12 37.30 27.64
N LEU A 693 -49.66 38.10 26.72
CA LEU A 693 -50.37 39.34 27.04
C LEU A 693 -51.30 39.74 25.89
N SER A 694 -52.53 40.02 26.28
CA SER A 694 -53.64 40.56 25.50
C SER A 694 -53.37 42.00 25.05
N SER A 695 -53.55 42.29 23.77
CA SER A 695 -54.36 43.37 23.16
C SER A 695 -53.94 43.60 21.72
#